data_AF-A0A484R2P6-F1
#
_entry.id   AF-A0A484R2P6-F1
#
_cell.length_a   1.000
_cell.length_b   1.000
_cell.length_c   1.000
_cell.angle_alpha   90.00
_cell.angle_beta   90.00
_cell.angle_gamma   90.00
#
_symmetry.space_group_name_H-M   'P 1'
#
loop_
_entity.id
_entity.type
_entity.pdbx_description
1 polymer ?
#
loop_
_entity_poly.entity_id
_entity_poly.type
_entity_poly.pdbx_seq_one_letter_code
_entity_poly.pdbx_strand_id
1 'polypeptide(L)'
;MSMESSSLSSLFSAGSRLYALEGEGALGGLQVEAWAAREALSSLPELRVLALSDDASLDLDDMVSRPVTLWTTGADGERASRSGLVRAAERVAGDGGLARYRLTVVPWLWLADQTRASRIFEGRPVLDILTSILDAYEGYSWKLSGDASAAVAELPVAPYVTQYRETDYAFLTRVMAGAGLGWTVVEDTQAPSRHAILVFADSRQLPEDASSASVGVPFHRANAAEARDGVQAFARQRRRVTERVTLLGWQGGGKRAVSGDASGEVQSDSGEAEGLEWYDFTGHGSLASEDEARRQAELLWEGFHAEDEQFLGRGTVRSFRSGTRFTLQDMAPLGPAGEKDFEPVFALDAVEHVGINNLPEAARASLDARLGPLDAALSFDAAPAAPLRGESLSAQDDDDALWRETLAETPAAALIGQARTTGYANEFRALRCDRAWRLRASRERGAWPHVAPTVHGVQTAVVVDAEGGDQAGGKDEVLRNRRGDVRIRFPWQGTGGNQAHSRWARVAQRQAGGGMGMTFVPRIGQEVLVRFLDHDVNQPIVVGALYNGRGEGGVAPTPAGAAGEEGGGAELYAAARDLAPSAQANLVGGHAPAWHGAGASDDAHRNAAALSGFKSKEFGGAGYSQVVLDDSDDQLRVHVSTTQAATSLTLGHLIHQAGNYRGSLRGVGAELRTDAHGALRGGAGVLLTTYAAQAGAPSGEAAGAQTLASQAHLMAKSLDDMAGAHQSVRLASALGTEQAGASRRDPEYPPLAAFHRAVSGTVAGEGLSPARGDAASRHTQAVEGKVPHTNDAVVVMAARAGLAQVAGQHMQYVAGDAVHASAGKDVNHAVAGSLRIHAGQAAGVVAGVQKGAQDAGLDVICATADVSVQAQGDVLTAQAQQDILLTARAGKVKAASPTRIRIATAAGASILIEGGNITVTAPGRIDVKMSDKRFEGATRLSEQMNTWPDASFDKDVIVRGPSGKAMANRPFEIVREDGARIQGVTDAEGRTGVQRSELLGRYLIKILPNND
;
A
#
# COMPACT_ATOMS: atom_id res chain seq x y z
N MET A 1 7.99 -29.08 -89.54
CA MET A 1 8.77 -27.85 -89.77
C MET A 1 9.27 -27.41 -88.41
N SER A 2 10.56 -27.56 -88.14
CA SER A 2 11.20 -27.24 -86.86
C SER A 2 11.36 -25.72 -86.74
N MET A 3 10.79 -25.11 -85.69
CA MET A 3 11.18 -23.74 -85.32
C MET A 3 12.58 -23.80 -84.71
N GLU A 4 13.54 -23.22 -85.42
CA GLU A 4 14.83 -22.80 -84.87
C GLU A 4 14.62 -21.83 -83.69
N SER A 5 15.60 -21.81 -82.79
CA SER A 5 15.66 -21.04 -81.54
C SER A 5 15.21 -19.58 -81.71
N SER A 6 13.94 -19.28 -81.41
CA SER A 6 13.49 -17.91 -81.21
C SER A 6 14.00 -17.44 -79.84
N SER A 7 14.72 -16.33 -79.80
CA SER A 7 15.12 -15.71 -78.53
C SER A 7 13.87 -15.34 -77.74
N LEU A 8 13.88 -15.54 -76.42
CA LEU A 8 12.75 -15.21 -75.53
C LEU A 8 12.20 -13.79 -75.80
N SER A 9 13.10 -12.84 -76.07
CA SER A 9 12.79 -11.45 -76.43
C SER A 9 11.89 -11.28 -77.66
N SER A 10 11.93 -12.21 -78.62
CA SER A 10 11.09 -12.16 -79.83
C SER A 10 9.63 -12.54 -79.57
N LEU A 11 9.35 -13.26 -78.47
CA LEU A 11 7.99 -13.63 -78.05
C LEU A 11 7.23 -12.43 -77.44
N PHE A 12 7.96 -11.50 -76.83
CA PHE A 12 7.44 -10.33 -76.11
C PHE A 12 7.68 -9.01 -76.87
N SER A 13 7.24 -8.96 -78.14
CA SER A 13 7.26 -7.74 -78.94
C SER A 13 6.41 -6.61 -78.33
N ALA A 14 6.64 -5.35 -78.71
CA ALA A 14 5.87 -4.21 -78.22
C ALA A 14 4.34 -4.34 -78.42
N GLY A 15 3.90 -5.11 -79.43
CA GLY A 15 2.48 -5.38 -79.68
C GLY A 15 1.89 -6.57 -78.91
N SER A 16 2.73 -7.47 -78.38
CA SER A 16 2.31 -8.65 -77.60
C SER A 16 2.55 -8.49 -76.09
N ARG A 17 3.28 -7.44 -75.66
CA ARG A 17 3.67 -7.20 -74.27
C ARG A 17 2.67 -6.31 -73.52
N LEU A 18 1.67 -6.96 -72.90
CA LEU A 18 0.74 -6.33 -71.96
C LEU A 18 1.34 -6.10 -70.57
N TYR A 19 2.25 -6.99 -70.16
CA TYR A 19 2.88 -6.95 -68.84
C TYR A 19 4.39 -6.91 -68.93
N ALA A 20 5.01 -6.12 -68.06
CA ALA A 20 6.45 -6.02 -67.95
C ALA A 20 6.86 -5.88 -66.48
N LEU A 21 7.99 -6.48 -66.12
CA LEU A 21 8.57 -6.36 -64.79
C LEU A 21 9.73 -5.36 -64.86
N GLU A 22 9.81 -4.47 -63.87
CA GLU A 22 10.96 -3.59 -63.63
C GLU A 22 11.56 -3.94 -62.26
N GLY A 23 12.85 -4.23 -62.22
CA GLY A 23 13.60 -4.58 -61.02
C GLY A 23 15.11 -4.64 -61.29
N GLU A 24 15.91 -4.67 -60.23
CA GLU A 24 17.38 -4.68 -60.31
C GLU A 24 17.99 -6.09 -60.19
N GLY A 25 19.21 -6.25 -60.68
CA GLY A 25 19.96 -7.52 -60.66
C GLY A 25 19.24 -8.64 -61.39
N ALA A 26 19.10 -9.81 -60.75
CA ALA A 26 18.47 -10.99 -61.33
C ALA A 26 17.00 -10.75 -61.78
N LEU A 27 16.31 -9.77 -61.20
CA LEU A 27 14.94 -9.41 -61.58
C LEU A 27 14.84 -8.74 -62.96
N GLY A 28 15.88 -8.04 -63.40
CA GLY A 28 15.87 -7.27 -64.65
C GLY A 28 15.82 -8.13 -65.92
N GLY A 29 16.23 -9.40 -65.83
CA GLY A 29 16.21 -10.38 -66.93
C GLY A 29 14.87 -11.11 -67.12
N LEU A 30 13.89 -10.88 -66.24
CA LEU A 30 12.63 -11.62 -66.22
C LEU A 30 11.59 -11.04 -67.19
N GLN A 31 10.95 -11.89 -68.00
CA GLN A 31 9.81 -11.53 -68.84
C GLN A 31 8.50 -12.11 -68.30
N VAL A 32 7.53 -11.26 -67.98
CA VAL A 32 6.26 -11.69 -67.38
C VAL A 32 5.44 -12.54 -68.36
N GLU A 33 5.16 -13.79 -67.98
CA GLU A 33 4.24 -14.68 -68.70
C GLU A 33 2.81 -14.46 -68.22
N ALA A 34 2.61 -14.44 -66.90
CA ALA A 34 1.32 -14.19 -66.27
C ALA A 34 1.50 -13.70 -64.84
N TRP A 35 0.43 -13.21 -64.24
CA TRP A 35 0.39 -12.87 -62.82
C TRP A 35 -1.01 -13.01 -62.27
N ALA A 36 -1.10 -13.18 -60.95
CA ALA A 36 -2.34 -13.09 -60.20
C ALA A 36 -2.11 -12.21 -58.97
N ALA A 37 -3.11 -11.46 -58.53
CA ALA A 37 -3.00 -10.68 -57.30
C ALA A 37 -4.29 -10.69 -56.50
N ARG A 38 -4.15 -10.56 -55.17
CA ARG A 38 -5.26 -10.34 -54.24
C ARG A 38 -4.97 -9.11 -53.40
N GLU A 39 -5.90 -8.17 -53.40
CA GLU A 39 -5.80 -6.92 -52.66
C GLU A 39 -7.09 -6.71 -51.89
N ALA A 40 -7.00 -6.26 -50.64
CA ALA A 40 -8.17 -5.87 -49.86
C ALA A 40 -7.84 -4.77 -48.86
N LEU A 41 -8.85 -3.99 -48.45
CA LEU A 41 -8.66 -2.90 -47.48
C LEU A 41 -8.17 -3.49 -46.16
N SER A 42 -7.17 -2.82 -45.58
CA SER A 42 -6.49 -3.22 -44.35
C SER A 42 -6.00 -4.68 -44.32
N SER A 43 -5.63 -5.23 -45.48
CA SER A 43 -5.08 -6.58 -45.63
C SER A 43 -3.83 -6.54 -46.49
N LEU A 44 -2.78 -7.31 -46.16
CA LEU A 44 -1.54 -7.37 -46.94
C LEU A 44 -1.78 -7.86 -48.40
N PRO A 45 -1.71 -7.02 -49.45
CA PRO A 45 -1.87 -7.53 -50.80
C PRO A 45 -0.77 -8.52 -51.17
N GLU A 46 -1.13 -9.48 -52.01
CA GLU A 46 -0.25 -10.54 -52.48
C GLU A 46 -0.30 -10.59 -54.01
N LEU A 47 0.84 -10.34 -54.65
CA LEU A 47 1.01 -10.36 -56.10
C LEU A 47 1.96 -11.51 -56.49
N ARG A 48 1.43 -12.48 -57.23
CA ARG A 48 2.17 -13.60 -57.80
C ARG A 48 2.54 -13.28 -59.24
N VAL A 49 3.84 -13.15 -59.53
CA VAL A 49 4.33 -12.91 -60.89
C VAL A 49 5.03 -14.16 -61.38
N LEU A 50 4.52 -14.75 -62.46
CA LEU A 50 5.20 -15.80 -63.22
C LEU A 50 5.98 -15.15 -64.36
N ALA A 51 7.29 -15.36 -64.35
CA ALA A 51 8.18 -14.79 -65.34
C ALA A 51 9.13 -15.84 -65.92
N LEU A 52 9.51 -15.63 -67.17
CA LEU A 52 10.41 -16.49 -67.93
C LEU A 52 11.79 -15.85 -68.04
N SER A 53 12.83 -16.68 -68.03
CA SER A 53 14.21 -16.29 -68.37
C SER A 53 14.89 -17.39 -69.18
N ASP A 54 15.77 -16.98 -70.09
CA ASP A 54 16.73 -17.86 -70.77
C ASP A 54 17.88 -18.30 -69.85
N ASP A 55 18.02 -17.68 -68.68
CA ASP A 55 18.94 -18.08 -67.63
C ASP A 55 18.22 -18.90 -66.54
N ALA A 56 18.49 -20.21 -66.50
CA ALA A 56 17.96 -21.10 -65.46
C ALA A 56 18.78 -21.09 -64.16
N SER A 57 19.84 -20.26 -64.09
CA SER A 57 20.81 -20.15 -63.00
C SER A 57 20.75 -18.81 -62.26
N LEU A 58 19.70 -18.00 -62.47
CA LEU A 58 19.50 -16.76 -61.73
C LEU A 58 19.51 -17.03 -60.21
N ASP A 59 20.26 -16.21 -59.48
CA ASP A 59 20.36 -16.32 -58.03
C ASP A 59 19.06 -15.83 -57.37
N LEU A 60 18.38 -16.73 -56.65
CA LEU A 60 17.14 -16.41 -55.96
C LEU A 60 17.40 -15.50 -54.74
N ASP A 61 18.57 -15.60 -54.11
CA ASP A 61 18.93 -14.76 -52.96
C ASP A 61 19.11 -13.30 -53.39
N ASP A 62 19.54 -13.06 -54.64
CA ASP A 62 19.63 -11.73 -55.25
C ASP A 62 18.24 -11.11 -55.52
N MET A 63 17.17 -11.90 -55.55
CA MET A 63 15.80 -11.44 -55.82
C MET A 63 15.01 -11.09 -54.55
N VAL A 64 15.20 -11.85 -53.47
CA VAL A 64 14.41 -11.69 -52.23
C VAL A 64 14.71 -10.34 -51.56
N SER A 65 13.68 -9.75 -50.95
CA SER A 65 13.67 -8.44 -50.31
C SER A 65 13.95 -7.24 -51.22
N ARG A 66 14.11 -7.43 -52.53
CA ARG A 66 14.25 -6.33 -53.49
C ARG A 66 12.90 -5.72 -53.89
N PRO A 67 12.87 -4.40 -54.16
CA PRO A 67 11.71 -3.77 -54.75
C PRO A 67 11.54 -4.20 -56.21
N VAL A 68 10.30 -4.35 -56.63
CA VAL A 68 9.92 -4.69 -58.00
C VAL A 68 8.62 -3.98 -58.37
N THR A 69 8.50 -3.57 -59.64
CA THR A 69 7.29 -2.96 -60.19
C THR A 69 6.77 -3.78 -61.35
N LEU A 70 5.54 -4.28 -61.23
CA LEU A 70 4.78 -4.85 -62.34
C LEU A 70 4.07 -3.73 -63.08
N TRP A 71 4.34 -3.60 -64.36
CA TRP A 71 3.65 -2.66 -65.24
C TRP A 71 2.61 -3.36 -66.09
N THR A 72 1.41 -2.81 -66.10
CA THR A 72 0.27 -3.25 -66.92
C THR A 72 -0.08 -2.17 -67.93
N THR A 73 -0.09 -2.52 -69.22
CA THR A 73 -0.53 -1.62 -70.29
C THR A 73 -2.06 -1.68 -70.39
N GLY A 74 -2.71 -0.51 -70.27
CA GLY A 74 -4.14 -0.29 -70.43
C GLY A 74 -4.61 -0.36 -71.88
N ALA A 75 -5.92 -0.37 -72.10
CA ALA A 75 -6.52 -0.40 -73.43
C ALA A 75 -6.26 0.88 -74.25
N ASP A 76 -6.04 2.00 -73.56
CA ASP A 76 -5.66 3.31 -74.10
C ASP A 76 -4.15 3.48 -74.33
N GLY A 77 -3.35 2.47 -73.95
CA GLY A 77 -1.89 2.50 -74.01
C GLY A 77 -1.22 3.14 -72.79
N GLU A 78 -1.98 3.67 -71.82
CA GLU A 78 -1.40 4.14 -70.55
C GLU A 78 -0.89 2.96 -69.72
N ARG A 79 0.05 3.19 -68.79
CA ARG A 79 0.62 2.12 -67.96
C ARG A 79 0.25 2.31 -66.50
N ALA A 80 -0.31 1.27 -65.89
CA ALA A 80 -0.53 1.17 -64.45
C ALA A 80 0.61 0.36 -63.81
N SER A 81 1.24 0.88 -62.76
CA SER A 81 2.27 0.17 -61.98
C SER A 81 1.66 -0.52 -60.76
N ARG A 82 2.18 -1.68 -60.35
CA ARG A 82 1.99 -2.28 -59.02
C ARG A 82 3.35 -2.57 -58.44
N SER A 83 3.74 -1.81 -57.42
CA SER A 83 5.06 -1.86 -56.81
C SER A 83 5.03 -2.56 -55.45
N GLY A 84 6.07 -3.32 -55.13
CA GLY A 84 6.18 -4.04 -53.85
C GLY A 84 7.57 -4.63 -53.64
N LEU A 85 7.72 -5.41 -52.57
CA LEU A 85 8.92 -6.17 -52.24
C LEU A 85 8.73 -7.65 -52.55
N VAL A 86 9.76 -8.29 -53.09
CA VAL A 86 9.78 -9.74 -53.30
C VAL A 86 9.98 -10.44 -51.95
N ARG A 87 8.94 -11.02 -51.34
CA ARG A 87 9.10 -11.85 -50.12
C ARG A 87 9.61 -13.26 -50.40
N ALA A 88 9.34 -13.78 -51.60
CA ALA A 88 9.77 -15.11 -52.02
C ALA A 88 10.02 -15.14 -53.52
N ALA A 89 11.07 -15.83 -53.93
CA ALA A 89 11.41 -16.11 -55.32
C ALA A 89 11.63 -17.62 -55.48
N GLU A 90 10.98 -18.22 -56.47
CA GLU A 90 11.00 -19.67 -56.69
C GLU A 90 11.30 -19.96 -58.16
N ARG A 91 12.11 -21.00 -58.44
CA ARG A 91 12.24 -21.57 -59.78
C ARG A 91 11.28 -22.75 -59.91
N VAL A 92 10.11 -22.53 -60.53
CA VAL A 92 8.98 -23.48 -60.53
C VAL A 92 9.13 -24.56 -61.61
N ALA A 93 9.75 -24.23 -62.74
CA ALA A 93 10.04 -25.19 -63.80
C ALA A 93 11.28 -24.77 -64.62
N GLY A 94 11.93 -25.72 -65.29
CA GLY A 94 13.02 -25.42 -66.22
C GLY A 94 13.45 -26.64 -67.02
N ASP A 95 14.01 -26.40 -68.21
CA ASP A 95 14.40 -27.45 -69.16
C ASP A 95 15.83 -27.32 -69.71
N GLY A 96 16.68 -26.59 -68.98
CA GLY A 96 18.12 -26.45 -69.27
C GLY A 96 18.50 -25.25 -70.13
N GLY A 97 17.54 -24.59 -70.81
CA GLY A 97 17.77 -23.33 -71.53
C GLY A 97 16.65 -22.29 -71.38
N LEU A 98 15.55 -22.67 -70.71
CA LEU A 98 14.45 -21.78 -70.35
C LEU A 98 13.97 -22.17 -68.95
N ALA A 99 13.67 -21.19 -68.11
CA ALA A 99 13.13 -21.40 -66.77
C ALA A 99 11.95 -20.48 -66.49
N ARG A 100 10.99 -20.99 -65.71
CA ARG A 100 9.86 -20.26 -65.16
C ARG A 100 10.13 -19.98 -63.69
N TYR A 101 10.16 -18.70 -63.34
CA TYR A 101 10.28 -18.19 -61.99
C TYR A 101 8.94 -17.69 -61.49
N ARG A 102 8.67 -17.86 -60.20
CA ARG A 102 7.54 -17.29 -59.49
C ARG A 102 8.05 -16.34 -58.43
N LEU A 103 7.60 -15.09 -58.52
CA LEU A 103 7.87 -14.08 -57.52
C LEU A 103 6.61 -13.84 -56.70
N THR A 104 6.80 -13.66 -55.41
CA THR A 104 5.75 -13.26 -54.48
C THR A 104 6.04 -11.86 -53.98
N VAL A 105 5.22 -10.93 -54.43
CA VAL A 105 5.38 -9.51 -54.19
C VAL A 105 4.34 -9.06 -53.16
N VAL A 106 4.79 -8.34 -52.13
CA VAL A 106 3.99 -7.85 -51.00
C VAL A 106 4.37 -6.40 -50.69
N PRO A 107 3.56 -5.62 -49.97
CA PRO A 107 3.99 -4.28 -49.55
C PRO A 107 5.05 -4.41 -48.46
N TRP A 108 5.80 -3.33 -48.21
CA TRP A 108 6.80 -3.31 -47.15
C TRP A 108 6.21 -3.59 -45.77
N LEU A 109 4.93 -3.27 -45.54
CA LEU A 109 4.24 -3.50 -44.26
C LEU A 109 4.23 -4.99 -43.86
N TRP A 110 4.43 -5.92 -44.80
CA TRP A 110 4.62 -7.34 -44.48
C TRP A 110 5.82 -7.57 -43.54
N LEU A 111 6.86 -6.73 -43.59
CA LEU A 111 7.99 -6.79 -42.66
C LEU A 111 7.56 -6.62 -41.19
N ALA A 112 6.50 -5.84 -40.95
CA ALA A 112 5.93 -5.68 -39.61
C ALA A 112 5.23 -6.94 -39.08
N ASP A 113 4.92 -7.89 -39.96
CA ASP A 113 4.42 -9.21 -39.55
C ASP A 113 5.55 -10.18 -39.20
N GLN A 114 6.80 -9.85 -39.58
CA GLN A 114 7.98 -10.67 -39.28
C GLN A 114 8.62 -10.32 -37.93
N THR A 115 8.18 -9.24 -37.28
CA THR A 115 8.70 -8.78 -35.99
C THR A 115 7.65 -8.98 -34.90
N ARG A 116 8.08 -9.38 -33.70
CA ARG A 116 7.22 -9.57 -32.53
C ARG A 116 7.82 -8.88 -31.32
N ALA A 117 7.03 -8.07 -30.62
CA ALA A 117 7.51 -7.27 -29.51
C ALA A 117 6.53 -7.25 -28.31
N SER A 118 7.07 -6.86 -27.15
CA SER A 118 6.29 -6.52 -25.96
C SER A 118 6.73 -5.15 -25.43
N ARG A 119 5.87 -4.15 -25.49
CA ARG A 119 6.16 -2.76 -25.11
C ARG A 119 4.91 -2.04 -24.64
N ILE A 120 5.11 -1.06 -23.76
CA ILE A 120 4.03 -0.26 -23.18
C ILE A 120 4.20 1.19 -23.64
N PHE A 121 3.13 1.80 -24.11
CA PHE A 121 3.05 3.23 -24.39
C PHE A 121 2.18 3.87 -23.29
N GLU A 122 2.72 4.87 -22.58
CA GLU A 122 2.01 5.58 -21.52
C GLU A 122 1.65 7.00 -21.98
N GLY A 123 0.36 7.33 -21.97
CA GLY A 123 -0.13 8.68 -22.28
C GLY A 123 0.27 9.20 -23.67
N ARG A 124 0.30 8.32 -24.68
CA ARG A 124 0.69 8.67 -26.06
C ARG A 124 -0.54 8.75 -26.98
N PRO A 125 -0.69 9.81 -27.80
CA PRO A 125 -1.66 9.86 -28.87
C PRO A 125 -1.50 8.68 -29.84
N VAL A 126 -2.60 8.26 -30.48
CA VAL A 126 -2.56 7.15 -31.46
C VAL A 126 -1.56 7.43 -32.58
N LEU A 127 -1.51 8.67 -33.08
CA LEU A 127 -0.56 9.05 -34.13
C LEU A 127 0.89 8.81 -33.70
N ASP A 128 1.28 9.23 -32.48
CA ASP A 128 2.63 9.02 -31.96
C ASP A 128 2.99 7.53 -31.86
N ILE A 129 2.01 6.68 -31.52
CA ILE A 129 2.18 5.23 -31.47
C ILE A 129 2.42 4.66 -32.87
N LEU A 130 1.60 5.06 -33.85
CA LEU A 130 1.74 4.63 -35.25
C LEU A 130 3.11 5.07 -35.81
N THR A 131 3.45 6.35 -35.66
CA THR A 131 4.74 6.92 -36.08
C THR A 131 5.91 6.18 -35.44
N SER A 132 5.86 5.90 -34.13
CA SER A 132 6.94 5.20 -33.43
C SER A 132 7.21 3.78 -33.94
N ILE A 133 6.24 3.15 -34.61
CA ILE A 133 6.40 1.80 -35.15
C ILE A 133 6.69 1.84 -36.65
N LEU A 134 5.94 2.62 -37.42
CA LEU A 134 6.09 2.70 -38.87
C LEU A 134 7.43 3.34 -39.26
N ASP A 135 7.88 4.39 -38.56
CA ASP A 135 9.15 5.07 -38.85
C ASP A 135 10.39 4.24 -38.45
N ALA A 136 10.20 3.18 -37.65
CA ALA A 136 11.29 2.25 -37.34
C ALA A 136 11.70 1.39 -38.55
N TYR A 137 10.86 1.32 -39.59
CA TYR A 137 11.17 0.65 -40.85
C TYR A 137 11.82 1.65 -41.82
N GLU A 138 13.09 1.95 -41.57
CA GLU A 138 13.88 2.90 -42.38
C GLU A 138 13.89 2.50 -43.88
N GLY A 139 13.75 3.50 -44.76
CA GLY A 139 13.73 3.29 -46.22
C GLY A 139 12.35 2.99 -46.81
N TYR A 140 11.30 2.96 -45.99
CA TYR A 140 9.92 2.78 -46.43
C TYR A 140 9.05 4.00 -46.11
N SER A 141 7.92 4.11 -46.81
CA SER A 141 7.05 5.30 -46.76
C SER A 141 5.63 4.94 -46.33
N TRP A 142 5.04 5.81 -45.51
CA TRP A 142 3.62 5.80 -45.19
C TRP A 142 3.07 7.22 -45.18
N LYS A 143 1.76 7.35 -45.35
CA LYS A 143 1.04 8.61 -45.45
C LYS A 143 -0.25 8.53 -44.64
N LEU A 144 -0.65 9.68 -44.10
CA LEU A 144 -1.92 9.87 -43.45
C LEU A 144 -2.81 10.74 -44.34
N SER A 145 -4.03 10.30 -44.62
CA SER A 145 -4.99 11.13 -45.36
C SER A 145 -5.47 12.31 -44.50
N GLY A 146 -6.06 13.34 -45.13
CA GLY A 146 -6.54 14.54 -44.42
C GLY A 146 -7.61 14.21 -43.39
N ASP A 147 -8.55 13.33 -43.74
CA ASP A 147 -9.60 12.81 -42.86
C ASP A 147 -9.04 11.98 -41.70
N ALA A 148 -8.03 11.13 -41.95
CA ALA A 148 -7.39 10.37 -40.88
C ALA A 148 -6.61 11.26 -39.91
N SER A 149 -5.94 12.30 -40.42
CA SER A 149 -5.26 13.29 -39.58
C SER A 149 -6.24 14.04 -38.68
N ALA A 150 -7.42 14.40 -39.20
CA ALA A 150 -8.46 15.05 -38.41
C ALA A 150 -9.05 14.08 -37.36
N ALA A 151 -9.40 12.86 -37.78
CA ALA A 151 -9.99 11.85 -36.91
C ALA A 151 -9.07 11.51 -35.72
N VAL A 152 -7.78 11.29 -35.95
CA VAL A 152 -6.83 10.94 -34.88
C VAL A 152 -6.58 12.10 -33.92
N ALA A 153 -6.64 13.35 -34.38
CA ALA A 153 -6.45 14.52 -33.53
C ALA A 153 -7.59 14.72 -32.51
N GLU A 154 -8.78 14.20 -32.80
CA GLU A 154 -9.95 14.27 -31.91
C GLU A 154 -10.02 13.10 -30.90
N LEU A 155 -9.16 12.08 -31.03
CA LEU A 155 -9.19 10.92 -30.16
C LEU A 155 -8.65 11.24 -28.75
N PRO A 156 -9.30 10.72 -27.70
CA PRO A 156 -8.77 10.82 -26.35
C PRO A 156 -7.46 10.03 -26.22
N VAL A 157 -6.52 10.56 -25.44
CA VAL A 157 -5.26 9.89 -25.14
C VAL A 157 -5.50 8.82 -24.09
N ALA A 158 -5.36 7.55 -24.49
CA ALA A 158 -5.45 6.43 -23.57
C ALA A 158 -4.30 6.47 -22.54
N PRO A 159 -4.54 6.18 -21.25
CA PRO A 159 -3.49 6.17 -20.23
C PRO A 159 -2.37 5.16 -20.56
N TYR A 160 -2.74 3.99 -21.08
CA TYR A 160 -1.82 2.93 -21.47
C TYR A 160 -2.31 2.20 -22.71
N VAL A 161 -1.41 1.98 -23.67
CA VAL A 161 -1.59 1.07 -24.79
C VAL A 161 -0.42 0.09 -24.78
N THR A 162 -0.72 -1.21 -24.65
CA THR A 162 0.33 -2.24 -24.57
C THR A 162 0.33 -3.08 -25.83
N GLN A 163 1.51 -3.27 -26.42
CA GLN A 163 1.80 -4.38 -27.31
C GLN A 163 2.32 -5.54 -26.46
N TYR A 164 1.67 -6.70 -26.51
CA TYR A 164 2.09 -7.86 -25.71
C TYR A 164 2.09 -9.13 -26.53
N ARG A 165 3.29 -9.65 -26.80
CA ARG A 165 3.49 -10.91 -27.54
C ARG A 165 2.73 -10.95 -28.87
N GLU A 166 2.59 -9.83 -29.55
CA GLU A 166 1.94 -9.70 -30.88
C GLU A 166 2.93 -9.10 -31.89
N THR A 167 2.69 -9.32 -33.19
CA THR A 167 3.51 -8.73 -34.25
C THR A 167 3.25 -7.23 -34.36
N ASP A 168 4.17 -6.48 -34.98
CA ASP A 168 3.94 -5.06 -35.22
C ASP A 168 2.73 -4.85 -36.14
N TYR A 169 2.56 -5.72 -37.14
CA TYR A 169 1.38 -5.74 -38.00
C TYR A 169 0.08 -5.95 -37.21
N ALA A 170 0.01 -6.98 -36.36
CA ALA A 170 -1.17 -7.24 -35.54
C ALA A 170 -1.49 -6.08 -34.61
N PHE A 171 -0.47 -5.49 -33.97
CA PHE A 171 -0.61 -4.33 -33.11
C PHE A 171 -1.12 -3.10 -33.87
N LEU A 172 -0.53 -2.81 -35.02
CA LEU A 172 -0.92 -1.68 -35.87
C LEU A 172 -2.36 -1.83 -36.37
N THR A 173 -2.74 -3.00 -36.90
CA THR A 173 -4.11 -3.29 -37.33
C THR A 173 -5.10 -3.09 -36.19
N ARG A 174 -4.77 -3.58 -34.99
CA ARG A 174 -5.60 -3.46 -33.79
C ARG A 174 -5.78 -2.00 -33.35
N VAL A 175 -4.69 -1.24 -33.29
CA VAL A 175 -4.69 0.18 -32.89
C VAL A 175 -5.43 1.03 -33.92
N MET A 176 -5.20 0.81 -35.22
CA MET A 176 -5.90 1.50 -36.29
C MET A 176 -7.40 1.20 -36.26
N ALA A 177 -7.81 -0.06 -36.11
CA ALA A 177 -9.22 -0.43 -36.03
C ALA A 177 -9.96 0.25 -34.87
N GLY A 178 -9.36 0.32 -33.68
CA GLY A 178 -9.96 1.00 -32.51
C GLY A 178 -9.98 2.53 -32.63
N ALA A 179 -9.16 3.07 -33.52
CA ALA A 179 -9.18 4.48 -33.91
C ALA A 179 -10.18 4.76 -35.05
N GLY A 180 -10.81 3.73 -35.63
CA GLY A 180 -11.69 3.87 -36.80
C GLY A 180 -10.92 4.05 -38.12
N LEU A 181 -9.64 3.70 -38.13
CA LEU A 181 -8.75 3.84 -39.29
C LEU A 181 -8.65 2.54 -40.07
N GLY A 182 -8.59 2.67 -41.39
CA GLY A 182 -8.15 1.63 -42.32
C GLY A 182 -6.85 2.01 -42.99
N TRP A 183 -6.26 1.06 -43.72
CA TRP A 183 -5.10 1.35 -44.56
C TRP A 183 -5.21 0.67 -45.93
N THR A 184 -4.51 1.22 -46.93
CA THR A 184 -4.34 0.64 -48.27
C THR A 184 -2.94 0.93 -48.81
N VAL A 185 -2.56 0.31 -49.92
CA VAL A 185 -1.29 0.55 -50.61
C VAL A 185 -1.52 1.52 -51.78
N VAL A 186 -0.70 2.55 -51.87
CA VAL A 186 -0.71 3.51 -52.98
C VAL A 186 0.66 3.57 -53.66
N GLU A 187 0.68 3.78 -54.97
CA GLU A 187 1.92 4.02 -55.69
C GLU A 187 2.52 5.38 -55.26
N ASP A 188 3.82 5.40 -55.04
CA ASP A 188 4.55 6.60 -54.63
C ASP A 188 5.93 6.60 -55.30
N THR A 189 6.06 7.37 -56.37
CA THR A 189 7.31 7.45 -57.15
C THR A 189 8.48 8.04 -56.37
N GLN A 190 8.22 8.71 -55.23
CA GLN A 190 9.26 9.25 -54.36
C GLN A 190 9.74 8.23 -53.32
N ALA A 191 8.98 7.16 -53.06
CA ALA A 191 9.37 6.13 -52.13
C ALA A 191 10.40 5.18 -52.76
N PRO A 192 11.43 4.70 -52.02
CA PRO A 192 12.43 3.77 -52.56
C PRO A 192 11.83 2.49 -53.15
N SER A 193 10.78 1.95 -52.54
CA SER A 193 10.04 0.77 -53.03
C SER A 193 8.88 1.11 -53.96
N ARG A 194 8.78 2.36 -54.44
CA ARG A 194 7.75 2.92 -55.33
C ARG A 194 6.30 2.80 -54.85
N HIS A 195 6.08 2.49 -53.57
CA HIS A 195 4.77 2.44 -52.95
C HIS A 195 4.85 2.95 -51.51
N ALA A 196 3.69 3.37 -50.98
CA ALA A 196 3.51 3.78 -49.60
C ALA A 196 2.24 3.16 -49.00
N ILE A 197 2.20 3.05 -47.67
CA ILE A 197 0.97 2.72 -46.94
C ILE A 197 0.17 4.00 -46.72
N LEU A 198 -1.06 4.07 -47.20
CA LEU A 198 -1.98 5.17 -46.93
C LEU A 198 -2.97 4.77 -45.83
N VAL A 199 -2.92 5.47 -44.71
CA VAL A 199 -3.90 5.33 -43.61
C VAL A 199 -5.04 6.33 -43.83
N PHE A 200 -6.28 5.86 -43.76
CA PHE A 200 -7.51 6.63 -43.99
C PHE A 200 -8.53 6.42 -42.86
N ALA A 201 -9.45 7.36 -42.66
CA ALA A 201 -10.55 7.24 -41.69
C ALA A 201 -11.91 7.08 -42.38
N ASP A 202 -12.06 7.54 -43.62
CA ASP A 202 -13.32 7.51 -44.33
C ASP A 202 -13.14 7.00 -45.77
N SER A 203 -13.69 5.82 -46.06
CA SER A 203 -13.58 5.21 -47.40
C SER A 203 -14.20 6.05 -48.50
N ARG A 204 -15.09 6.99 -48.16
CA ARG A 204 -15.75 7.89 -49.11
C ARG A 204 -14.79 8.93 -49.67
N GLN A 205 -13.68 9.17 -48.97
CA GLN A 205 -12.62 10.11 -49.37
C GLN A 205 -11.45 9.41 -50.08
N LEU A 206 -11.57 8.10 -50.36
CA LEU A 206 -10.56 7.37 -51.10
C LEU A 206 -10.37 7.95 -52.53
N PRO A 207 -9.16 7.86 -53.09
CA PRO A 207 -8.88 8.34 -54.44
C PRO A 207 -9.78 7.67 -55.48
N GLU A 208 -10.19 8.42 -56.50
CA GLU A 208 -10.92 7.86 -57.63
C GLU A 208 -9.98 7.07 -58.55
N ASP A 209 -10.44 5.91 -59.01
CA ASP A 209 -9.71 5.05 -59.94
C ASP A 209 -9.43 5.79 -61.25
N ALA A 210 -8.23 5.59 -61.81
CA ALA A 210 -7.78 6.28 -63.01
C ALA A 210 -8.71 6.08 -64.22
N SER A 211 -9.28 4.88 -64.37
CA SER A 211 -10.22 4.58 -65.47
C SER A 211 -11.62 5.14 -65.22
N SER A 212 -11.96 5.47 -63.96
CA SER A 212 -13.20 6.15 -63.59
C SER A 212 -13.09 7.67 -63.74
N ALA A 213 -11.96 8.27 -63.37
CA ALA A 213 -11.83 9.70 -63.12
C ALA A 213 -12.24 10.65 -64.26
N SER A 214 -12.21 10.19 -65.52
CA SER A 214 -12.57 11.02 -66.68
C SER A 214 -14.05 10.97 -67.03
N VAL A 215 -14.64 9.78 -67.08
CA VAL A 215 -16.01 9.57 -67.57
C VAL A 215 -16.80 8.53 -66.77
N GLY A 216 -16.18 7.78 -65.87
CA GLY A 216 -16.76 6.59 -65.24
C GLY A 216 -16.49 5.32 -66.05
N VAL A 217 -16.79 4.18 -65.43
CA VAL A 217 -16.51 2.84 -65.95
C VAL A 217 -17.78 2.29 -66.61
N PRO A 218 -17.72 1.85 -67.88
CA PRO A 218 -18.91 1.35 -68.58
C PRO A 218 -19.30 -0.05 -68.08
N PHE A 219 -20.62 -0.31 -68.04
CA PHE A 219 -21.19 -1.64 -67.79
C PHE A 219 -21.71 -2.26 -69.09
N HIS A 220 -21.02 -3.27 -69.63
CA HIS A 220 -21.38 -3.89 -70.91
C HIS A 220 -21.03 -5.38 -70.97
N ARG A 221 -21.64 -6.12 -71.90
CA ARG A 221 -21.28 -7.54 -72.12
C ARG A 221 -19.86 -7.67 -72.67
N ALA A 222 -19.17 -8.75 -72.31
CA ALA A 222 -17.83 -9.07 -72.80
C ALA A 222 -17.83 -9.27 -74.32
N ASN A 223 -17.17 -8.37 -75.06
CA ASN A 223 -16.95 -8.50 -76.51
C ASN A 223 -15.53 -8.02 -76.84
N ALA A 224 -14.80 -8.79 -77.66
CA ALA A 224 -13.41 -8.52 -78.04
C ALA A 224 -13.25 -7.28 -78.94
N ALA A 225 -14.36 -6.73 -79.46
CA ALA A 225 -14.39 -5.53 -80.29
C ALA A 225 -14.58 -4.22 -79.49
N GLU A 226 -14.78 -4.30 -78.17
CA GLU A 226 -14.96 -3.11 -77.32
C GLU A 226 -13.61 -2.39 -77.11
N ALA A 227 -13.59 -1.08 -77.35
CA ALA A 227 -12.37 -0.28 -77.34
C ALA A 227 -11.88 0.08 -75.92
N ARG A 228 -12.70 -0.13 -74.89
CA ARG A 228 -12.39 0.26 -73.50
C ARG A 228 -12.66 -0.90 -72.55
N ASP A 229 -11.89 -0.94 -71.46
CA ASP A 229 -12.16 -1.87 -70.37
C ASP A 229 -13.44 -1.48 -69.63
N GLY A 230 -14.19 -2.48 -69.14
CA GLY A 230 -15.45 -2.26 -68.46
C GLY A 230 -15.81 -3.35 -67.46
N VAL A 231 -16.86 -3.09 -66.69
CA VAL A 231 -17.49 -4.08 -65.81
C VAL A 231 -18.45 -4.92 -66.64
N GLN A 232 -18.36 -6.24 -66.51
CA GLN A 232 -19.06 -7.19 -67.37
C GLN A 232 -20.10 -8.03 -66.63
N ALA A 233 -19.89 -8.22 -65.33
CA ALA A 233 -20.89 -8.73 -64.41
C ALA A 233 -20.88 -7.87 -63.15
N PHE A 234 -22.06 -7.63 -62.60
CA PHE A 234 -22.23 -6.87 -61.39
C PHE A 234 -23.45 -7.40 -60.65
N ALA A 235 -23.28 -7.79 -59.40
CA ALA A 235 -24.31 -8.43 -58.58
C ALA A 235 -24.41 -7.71 -57.23
N ARG A 236 -25.62 -7.28 -56.88
CA ARG A 236 -25.95 -6.76 -55.56
C ARG A 236 -26.21 -7.94 -54.62
N GLN A 237 -25.47 -8.01 -53.51
CA GLN A 237 -25.67 -8.97 -52.44
C GLN A 237 -26.16 -8.26 -51.18
N ARG A 238 -27.26 -8.76 -50.61
CA ARG A 238 -27.84 -8.27 -49.35
C ARG A 238 -27.80 -9.37 -48.29
N ARG A 239 -27.49 -9.01 -47.05
CA ARG A 239 -27.47 -9.93 -45.91
C ARG A 239 -28.04 -9.24 -44.69
N ARG A 240 -28.79 -9.95 -43.84
CA ARG A 240 -29.16 -9.42 -42.53
C ARG A 240 -27.93 -9.41 -41.62
N VAL A 241 -27.67 -8.29 -40.97
CA VAL A 241 -26.53 -8.07 -40.08
C VAL A 241 -27.00 -7.59 -38.72
N THR A 242 -26.07 -7.35 -37.81
CA THR A 242 -26.33 -6.67 -36.54
C THR A 242 -26.95 -5.29 -36.79
N GLU A 243 -28.12 -5.04 -36.22
CA GLU A 243 -28.91 -3.81 -36.42
C GLU A 243 -28.64 -2.79 -35.29
N ARG A 244 -28.22 -3.28 -34.11
CA ARG A 244 -27.87 -2.48 -32.92
C ARG A 244 -26.60 -3.02 -32.26
N VAL A 245 -25.71 -2.13 -31.84
CA VAL A 245 -24.52 -2.45 -31.04
C VAL A 245 -24.64 -1.73 -29.71
N THR A 246 -24.51 -2.43 -28.58
CA THR A 246 -24.53 -1.84 -27.24
C THR A 246 -23.29 -2.29 -26.48
N LEU A 247 -22.52 -1.33 -25.98
CA LEU A 247 -21.26 -1.56 -25.29
C LEU A 247 -21.39 -1.13 -23.84
N LEU A 248 -20.85 -1.95 -22.94
CA LEU A 248 -20.77 -1.66 -21.52
C LEU A 248 -19.30 -1.80 -21.06
N GLY A 249 -18.85 -0.88 -20.19
CA GLY A 249 -17.55 -0.95 -19.55
C GLY A 249 -17.64 -0.46 -18.11
N TRP A 250 -16.67 -0.82 -17.26
CA TRP A 250 -16.63 -0.39 -15.87
C TRP A 250 -15.53 0.66 -15.62
N GLN A 251 -15.92 1.88 -15.27
CA GLN A 251 -14.97 2.93 -14.91
C GLN A 251 -14.61 2.86 -13.43
N GLY A 252 -13.49 2.20 -13.11
CA GLY A 252 -13.06 1.97 -11.72
C GLY A 252 -12.84 3.24 -10.88
N GLY A 253 -12.43 4.35 -11.51
CA GLY A 253 -12.23 5.64 -10.81
C GLY A 253 -13.53 6.28 -10.35
N GLY A 254 -14.59 6.20 -11.16
CA GLY A 254 -15.92 6.71 -10.86
C GLY A 254 -16.83 5.70 -10.14
N LYS A 255 -16.42 4.43 -10.05
CA LYS A 255 -17.22 3.30 -9.56
C LYS A 255 -18.60 3.24 -10.25
N ARG A 256 -18.60 3.45 -11.56
CA ARG A 256 -19.82 3.48 -12.37
C ARG A 256 -19.62 2.68 -13.64
N ALA A 257 -20.73 2.18 -14.17
CA ALA A 257 -20.78 1.68 -15.54
C ALA A 257 -20.75 2.86 -16.52
N VAL A 258 -20.15 2.62 -17.67
CA VAL A 258 -20.12 3.50 -18.83
C VAL A 258 -20.67 2.67 -19.98
N SER A 259 -21.68 3.19 -20.68
CA SER A 259 -22.30 2.50 -21.82
C SER A 259 -22.44 3.42 -23.01
N GLY A 260 -22.49 2.84 -24.20
CA GLY A 260 -22.80 3.54 -25.44
C GLY A 260 -23.42 2.57 -26.43
N ASP A 261 -24.34 3.06 -27.23
CA ASP A 261 -25.03 2.27 -28.25
C ASP A 261 -25.05 2.98 -29.60
N ALA A 262 -25.17 2.18 -30.66
CA ALA A 262 -25.34 2.63 -32.03
C ALA A 262 -26.35 1.72 -32.75
N SER A 263 -27.26 2.31 -33.51
CA SER A 263 -28.26 1.60 -34.30
C SER A 263 -28.68 2.40 -35.53
N GLY A 264 -29.12 1.72 -36.59
CA GLY A 264 -29.72 2.38 -37.75
C GLY A 264 -31.19 2.78 -37.54
N GLU A 265 -31.76 3.58 -38.44
CA GLU A 265 -33.20 3.86 -38.47
C GLU A 265 -33.98 2.58 -38.82
N VAL A 266 -34.51 1.89 -37.81
CA VAL A 266 -35.44 0.76 -38.01
C VAL A 266 -36.84 1.34 -38.22
N GLN A 267 -37.29 1.47 -39.47
CA GLN A 267 -38.70 1.66 -39.78
C GLN A 267 -39.43 0.31 -39.68
N SER A 268 -39.96 -0.02 -38.49
CA SER A 268 -40.92 -1.12 -38.35
C SER A 268 -42.34 -0.56 -38.18
N ASP A 269 -43.17 -0.66 -39.23
CA ASP A 269 -44.63 -0.41 -39.16
C ASP A 269 -45.38 -1.55 -38.41
N SER A 270 -44.71 -2.66 -38.14
CA SER A 270 -45.20 -3.76 -37.30
C SER A 270 -44.52 -3.71 -35.94
N GLY A 271 -45.28 -3.59 -34.86
CA GLY A 271 -44.81 -3.45 -33.47
C GLY A 271 -44.01 -4.63 -32.87
N GLU A 272 -43.21 -5.35 -33.67
CA GLU A 272 -42.15 -6.27 -33.23
C GLU A 272 -40.81 -5.51 -33.28
N ALA A 273 -40.59 -4.66 -32.27
CA ALA A 273 -39.53 -3.65 -32.26
C ALA A 273 -38.28 -4.06 -31.46
N GLU A 274 -37.66 -5.19 -31.80
CA GLU A 274 -36.30 -5.50 -31.31
C GLU A 274 -35.46 -6.05 -32.47
N GLY A 275 -34.65 -5.19 -33.09
CA GLY A 275 -33.68 -5.59 -34.10
C GLY A 275 -32.56 -6.46 -33.53
N LEU A 276 -31.76 -7.11 -34.38
CA LEU A 276 -30.65 -7.97 -33.93
C LEU A 276 -29.58 -7.14 -33.20
N GLU A 277 -29.46 -7.34 -31.87
CA GLU A 277 -28.50 -6.64 -31.03
C GLU A 277 -27.21 -7.44 -30.82
N TRP A 278 -26.07 -6.74 -30.95
CA TRP A 278 -24.78 -7.16 -30.44
C TRP A 278 -24.49 -6.40 -29.14
N TYR A 279 -24.59 -7.10 -28.02
CA TYR A 279 -24.27 -6.56 -26.71
C TYR A 279 -22.93 -7.11 -26.23
N ASP A 280 -22.05 -6.24 -25.71
CA ASP A 280 -20.81 -6.70 -25.07
C ASP A 280 -20.41 -5.90 -23.83
N PHE A 281 -19.79 -6.60 -22.89
CA PHE A 281 -19.07 -6.01 -21.77
C PHE A 281 -17.57 -5.99 -22.07
N THR A 282 -17.08 -4.81 -22.44
CA THR A 282 -15.69 -4.53 -22.82
C THR A 282 -14.68 -4.62 -21.67
N GLY A 283 -15.13 -4.87 -20.44
CA GLY A 283 -14.28 -5.03 -19.27
C GLY A 283 -14.10 -3.78 -18.41
N HIS A 284 -13.12 -3.86 -17.53
CA HIS A 284 -12.77 -2.77 -16.61
C HIS A 284 -11.83 -1.77 -17.29
N GLY A 285 -12.19 -0.49 -17.31
CA GLY A 285 -11.30 0.58 -17.77
C GLY A 285 -11.00 0.61 -19.27
N SER A 286 -11.71 -0.18 -20.07
CA SER A 286 -11.72 -0.20 -21.54
C SER A 286 -12.36 1.05 -22.17
N LEU A 287 -13.33 1.65 -21.47
CA LEU A 287 -14.09 2.83 -21.91
C LEU A 287 -13.95 3.95 -20.87
N ALA A 288 -13.44 5.11 -21.27
CA ALA A 288 -13.20 6.24 -20.38
C ALA A 288 -14.44 7.12 -20.18
N SER A 289 -15.29 7.25 -21.20
CA SER A 289 -16.49 8.09 -21.21
C SER A 289 -17.63 7.49 -22.05
N GLU A 290 -18.84 8.02 -21.89
CA GLU A 290 -20.01 7.64 -22.71
C GLU A 290 -19.83 8.04 -24.18
N ASP A 291 -19.16 9.16 -24.44
CA ASP A 291 -18.81 9.56 -25.81
C ASP A 291 -17.85 8.57 -26.48
N GLU A 292 -16.84 8.09 -25.76
CA GLU A 292 -15.95 7.06 -26.26
C GLU A 292 -16.69 5.73 -26.48
N ALA A 293 -17.56 5.34 -25.55
CA ALA A 293 -18.38 4.15 -25.68
C ALA A 293 -19.29 4.19 -26.91
N ARG A 294 -19.98 5.33 -27.13
CA ARG A 294 -20.82 5.55 -28.31
C ARG A 294 -20.00 5.51 -29.60
N ARG A 295 -18.85 6.18 -29.64
CA ARG A 295 -17.94 6.13 -30.81
C ARG A 295 -17.51 4.69 -31.13
N GLN A 296 -17.10 3.90 -30.13
CA GLN A 296 -16.75 2.50 -30.37
C GLN A 296 -17.93 1.66 -30.85
N ALA A 297 -19.14 1.93 -30.33
CA ALA A 297 -20.36 1.27 -30.79
C ALA A 297 -20.65 1.60 -32.25
N GLU A 298 -20.50 2.87 -32.63
CA GLU A 298 -20.66 3.36 -34.00
C GLU A 298 -19.66 2.69 -34.95
N LEU A 299 -18.38 2.60 -34.60
CA LEU A 299 -17.36 1.94 -35.43
C LEU A 299 -17.66 0.46 -35.68
N LEU A 300 -18.09 -0.27 -34.66
CA LEU A 300 -18.50 -1.68 -34.80
C LEU A 300 -19.77 -1.82 -35.64
N TRP A 301 -20.75 -0.95 -35.40
CA TRP A 301 -22.00 -0.91 -36.13
C TRP A 301 -21.78 -0.63 -37.62
N GLU A 302 -20.93 0.36 -37.96
CA GLU A 302 -20.51 0.67 -39.32
C GLU A 302 -19.84 -0.54 -39.99
N GLY A 303 -19.00 -1.29 -39.24
CA GLY A 303 -18.38 -2.53 -39.72
C GLY A 303 -19.38 -3.63 -40.05
N PHE A 304 -20.44 -3.80 -39.25
CA PHE A 304 -21.53 -4.72 -39.57
C PHE A 304 -22.38 -4.21 -40.75
N HIS A 305 -22.67 -2.91 -40.81
CA HIS A 305 -23.47 -2.28 -41.86
C HIS A 305 -22.78 -2.26 -43.23
N ALA A 306 -21.44 -2.31 -43.26
CA ALA A 306 -20.66 -2.54 -44.46
C ALA A 306 -20.91 -3.93 -45.09
N GLU A 307 -21.41 -4.92 -44.34
CA GLU A 307 -21.77 -6.25 -44.85
C GLU A 307 -23.25 -6.40 -45.24
N ASP A 308 -24.12 -5.49 -44.77
CA ASP A 308 -25.55 -5.51 -45.11
C ASP A 308 -25.75 -5.49 -46.63
N GLU A 309 -24.93 -4.72 -47.33
CA GLU A 309 -25.00 -4.53 -48.76
C GLU A 309 -23.61 -4.48 -49.40
N GLN A 310 -23.35 -5.42 -50.29
CA GLN A 310 -22.09 -5.53 -51.03
C GLN A 310 -22.37 -5.73 -52.52
N PHE A 311 -21.42 -5.33 -53.35
CA PHE A 311 -21.50 -5.50 -54.79
C PHE A 311 -20.33 -6.35 -55.28
N LEU A 312 -20.66 -7.49 -55.89
CA LEU A 312 -19.69 -8.41 -56.48
C LEU A 312 -19.64 -8.16 -57.98
N GLY A 313 -18.46 -7.82 -58.48
CA GLY A 313 -18.25 -7.48 -59.88
C GLY A 313 -17.19 -8.34 -60.54
N ARG A 314 -17.29 -8.47 -61.87
CA ARG A 314 -16.26 -9.06 -62.72
C ARG A 314 -16.06 -8.18 -63.93
N GLY A 315 -14.82 -7.91 -64.31
CA GLY A 315 -14.52 -7.00 -65.41
C GLY A 315 -13.13 -7.17 -65.99
N THR A 316 -12.80 -6.26 -66.91
CA THR A 316 -11.48 -6.19 -67.55
C THR A 316 -10.73 -4.90 -67.21
N VAL A 317 -11.20 -4.14 -66.21
CA VAL A 317 -10.60 -2.85 -65.82
C VAL A 317 -9.24 -3.08 -65.14
N ARG A 318 -8.16 -2.83 -65.89
CA ARG A 318 -6.79 -3.14 -65.48
C ARG A 318 -6.27 -2.27 -64.33
N SER A 319 -6.83 -1.08 -64.17
CA SER A 319 -6.46 -0.07 -63.17
C SER A 319 -7.04 -0.34 -61.78
N PHE A 320 -8.18 -1.04 -61.67
CA PHE A 320 -8.89 -1.29 -60.41
C PHE A 320 -7.96 -1.76 -59.30
N ARG A 321 -8.11 -1.21 -58.10
CA ARG A 321 -7.33 -1.60 -56.90
C ARG A 321 -8.20 -1.51 -55.68
N SER A 322 -7.86 -2.28 -54.66
CA SER A 322 -8.43 -2.03 -53.34
C SER A 322 -8.01 -0.65 -52.83
N GLY A 323 -8.94 0.09 -52.23
CA GLY A 323 -8.68 1.44 -51.72
C GLY A 323 -8.82 2.56 -52.73
N THR A 324 -9.45 2.32 -53.89
CA THR A 324 -9.94 3.37 -54.79
C THR A 324 -11.46 3.34 -54.90
N ARG A 325 -12.07 4.43 -55.37
CA ARG A 325 -13.50 4.50 -55.71
C ARG A 325 -13.71 4.57 -57.21
N PHE A 326 -14.84 4.10 -57.72
CA PHE A 326 -15.20 4.22 -59.13
C PHE A 326 -16.68 4.54 -59.30
N THR A 327 -17.00 5.23 -60.39
CA THR A 327 -18.37 5.53 -60.82
C THR A 327 -18.77 4.55 -61.92
N LEU A 328 -19.83 3.76 -61.71
CA LEU A 328 -20.34 2.79 -62.68
C LEU A 328 -21.38 3.45 -63.60
N GLN A 329 -21.13 3.45 -64.91
CA GLN A 329 -22.09 3.90 -65.91
C GLN A 329 -23.10 2.80 -66.27
N ASP A 330 -24.29 3.20 -66.74
CA ASP A 330 -25.32 2.30 -67.27
C ASP A 330 -25.77 1.18 -66.31
N MET A 331 -25.74 1.46 -65.00
CA MET A 331 -26.08 0.54 -63.90
C MET A 331 -27.58 0.15 -63.83
N ALA A 332 -28.44 0.82 -64.59
CA ALA A 332 -29.90 0.88 -64.41
C ALA A 332 -30.65 -0.45 -64.11
N PRO A 333 -30.27 -1.63 -64.63
CA PRO A 333 -30.99 -2.88 -64.33
C PRO A 333 -30.57 -3.62 -63.04
N LEU A 334 -29.50 -3.24 -62.34
CA LEU A 334 -28.88 -4.06 -61.28
C LEU A 334 -28.69 -3.34 -59.93
N GLY A 335 -28.89 -2.02 -59.88
CA GLY A 335 -28.55 -1.19 -58.73
C GLY A 335 -29.75 -0.65 -57.94
N PRO A 336 -29.48 0.03 -56.81
CA PRO A 336 -30.47 0.84 -56.11
C PRO A 336 -30.80 2.14 -56.87
N ALA A 337 -30.90 2.08 -58.20
CA ALA A 337 -31.03 3.24 -59.09
C ALA A 337 -32.34 4.04 -58.89
N GLY A 338 -33.26 3.55 -58.07
CA GLY A 338 -34.48 4.25 -57.64
C GLY A 338 -34.48 4.70 -56.18
N GLU A 339 -33.40 4.47 -55.42
CA GLU A 339 -33.24 4.97 -54.06
C GLU A 339 -32.90 6.47 -54.09
N LYS A 340 -33.49 7.22 -53.15
CA LYS A 340 -33.28 8.67 -53.06
C LYS A 340 -31.82 8.96 -52.67
N ASP A 341 -31.21 9.92 -53.35
CA ASP A 341 -29.83 10.40 -53.10
C ASP A 341 -28.71 9.36 -53.35
N PHE A 342 -29.00 8.26 -54.05
CA PHE A 342 -28.00 7.28 -54.46
C PHE A 342 -27.25 7.72 -55.72
N GLU A 343 -25.92 7.74 -55.65
CA GLU A 343 -25.03 7.83 -56.81
C GLU A 343 -24.35 6.49 -57.05
N PRO A 344 -24.11 6.06 -58.31
CA PRO A 344 -23.48 4.78 -58.64
C PRO A 344 -21.96 4.79 -58.42
N VAL A 345 -21.53 5.36 -57.28
CA VAL A 345 -20.14 5.45 -56.86
C VAL A 345 -19.88 4.37 -55.82
N PHE A 346 -18.83 3.59 -56.04
CA PHE A 346 -18.49 2.44 -55.21
C PHE A 346 -17.04 2.48 -54.77
N ALA A 347 -16.78 2.14 -53.51
CA ALA A 347 -15.44 1.94 -52.97
C ALA A 347 -15.03 0.48 -53.18
N LEU A 348 -13.87 0.26 -53.80
CA LEU A 348 -13.30 -1.08 -53.99
C LEU A 348 -12.68 -1.55 -52.67
N ASP A 349 -13.32 -2.54 -52.06
CA ASP A 349 -12.84 -3.15 -50.84
C ASP A 349 -11.86 -4.27 -51.12
N ALA A 350 -12.22 -5.23 -52.00
CA ALA A 350 -11.34 -6.33 -52.38
C ALA A 350 -11.31 -6.53 -53.90
N VAL A 351 -10.15 -6.90 -54.44
CA VAL A 351 -9.97 -7.19 -55.87
C VAL A 351 -9.04 -8.39 -56.02
N GLU A 352 -9.45 -9.35 -56.85
CA GLU A 352 -8.63 -10.44 -57.36
C GLU A 352 -8.37 -10.23 -58.84
N HIS A 353 -7.10 -10.36 -59.22
CA HIS A 353 -6.60 -10.07 -60.56
C HIS A 353 -6.00 -11.32 -61.18
N VAL A 354 -6.21 -11.48 -62.50
CA VAL A 354 -5.42 -12.40 -63.33
C VAL A 354 -5.03 -11.69 -64.61
N GLY A 355 -3.73 -11.62 -64.89
CA GLY A 355 -3.19 -11.09 -66.13
C GLY A 355 -2.34 -12.13 -66.85
N ILE A 356 -2.57 -12.31 -68.14
CA ILE A 356 -1.81 -13.25 -68.98
C ILE A 356 -1.31 -12.51 -70.22
N ASN A 357 0.00 -12.54 -70.46
CA ASN A 357 0.60 -11.81 -71.57
C ASN A 357 0.10 -12.37 -72.92
N ASN A 358 0.04 -11.52 -73.96
CA ASN A 358 -0.57 -11.89 -75.24
C ASN A 358 0.42 -12.66 -76.15
N LEU A 359 0.80 -13.86 -75.70
CA LEU A 359 1.70 -14.74 -76.44
C LEU A 359 0.96 -15.50 -77.56
N PRO A 360 1.60 -15.73 -78.73
CA PRO A 360 1.03 -16.55 -79.79
C PRO A 360 0.61 -17.93 -79.28
N GLU A 361 -0.49 -18.49 -79.81
CA GLU A 361 -1.04 -19.78 -79.37
C GLU A 361 0.01 -20.92 -79.42
N ALA A 362 0.81 -20.96 -80.49
CA ALA A 362 1.91 -21.92 -80.64
C ALA A 362 3.00 -21.74 -79.55
N ALA A 363 3.28 -20.50 -79.12
CA ALA A 363 4.25 -20.22 -78.06
C ALA A 363 3.69 -20.66 -76.70
N ARG A 364 2.40 -20.40 -76.41
CA ARG A 364 1.74 -20.86 -75.19
C ARG A 364 1.72 -22.38 -75.08
N ALA A 365 1.34 -23.08 -76.16
CA ALA A 365 1.35 -24.54 -76.20
C ALA A 365 2.76 -25.12 -76.01
N SER A 366 3.79 -24.47 -76.55
CA SER A 366 5.19 -24.85 -76.34
C SER A 366 5.64 -24.66 -74.89
N LEU A 367 5.29 -23.53 -74.26
CA LEU A 367 5.58 -23.26 -72.86
C LEU A 367 4.89 -24.25 -71.92
N ASP A 368 3.60 -24.53 -72.14
CA ASP A 368 2.84 -25.51 -71.36
C ASP A 368 3.45 -26.92 -71.49
N ALA A 369 3.92 -27.32 -72.68
CA ALA A 369 4.56 -28.61 -72.90
C ALA A 369 5.96 -28.75 -72.25
N ARG A 370 6.73 -27.66 -72.22
CA ARG A 370 8.12 -27.64 -71.69
C ARG A 370 8.19 -27.41 -70.18
N LEU A 371 7.33 -26.53 -69.67
CA LEU A 371 7.40 -26.01 -68.29
C LEU A 371 6.17 -26.35 -67.44
N GLY A 372 5.23 -27.12 -67.99
CA GLY A 372 3.96 -27.47 -67.36
C GLY A 372 2.88 -26.39 -67.53
N PRO A 373 1.61 -26.73 -67.24
CA PRO A 373 0.48 -25.84 -67.47
C PRO A 373 0.55 -24.59 -66.61
N LEU A 374 0.34 -23.42 -67.22
CA LEU A 374 0.34 -22.12 -66.55
C LEU A 374 -0.57 -22.04 -65.32
N ASP A 375 -1.77 -22.63 -65.41
CA ASP A 375 -2.80 -22.53 -64.36
C ASP A 375 -2.36 -23.20 -63.06
N ALA A 376 -1.55 -24.26 -63.14
CA ALA A 376 -0.98 -24.93 -61.97
C ALA A 376 0.12 -24.10 -61.28
N ALA A 377 0.74 -23.17 -62.00
CA ALA A 377 1.77 -22.29 -61.46
C ALA A 377 1.18 -20.98 -60.88
N LEU A 378 -0.02 -20.58 -61.31
CA LEU A 378 -0.79 -19.44 -60.79
C LEU A 378 -1.50 -19.82 -59.47
N SER A 379 -0.72 -20.11 -58.45
CA SER A 379 -1.19 -20.36 -57.09
C SER A 379 -0.69 -19.27 -56.13
N PHE A 380 -1.55 -18.88 -55.20
CA PHE A 380 -1.17 -18.14 -54.00
C PHE A 380 -0.55 -19.10 -52.98
N ASP A 381 0.04 -18.58 -51.89
CA ASP A 381 0.45 -19.49 -50.81
C ASP A 381 -0.78 -20.14 -50.19
N ALA A 382 -0.65 -21.40 -49.78
CA ALA A 382 -1.58 -21.97 -48.80
C ALA A 382 -1.61 -21.03 -47.59
N ALA A 383 -2.81 -20.73 -47.08
CA ALA A 383 -2.93 -19.98 -45.84
C ALA A 383 -2.02 -20.66 -44.80
N PRO A 384 -1.05 -19.96 -44.19
CA PRO A 384 -0.19 -20.57 -43.21
C PRO A 384 -1.09 -21.15 -42.10
N ALA A 385 -0.93 -22.43 -41.76
CA ALA A 385 -1.46 -22.94 -40.51
C ALA A 385 -0.89 -22.03 -39.41
N ALA A 386 -1.75 -21.31 -38.70
CA ALA A 386 -1.34 -20.22 -37.82
C ALA A 386 -0.18 -20.67 -36.92
N PRO A 387 0.95 -19.96 -36.90
CA PRO A 387 2.09 -20.36 -36.10
C PRO A 387 1.73 -20.27 -34.61
N LEU A 388 1.60 -21.44 -33.98
CA LEU A 388 1.70 -21.65 -32.53
C LEU A 388 0.99 -20.58 -31.66
N ARG A 389 -0.35 -20.53 -31.73
CA ARG A 389 -1.14 -20.13 -30.55
C ARG A 389 -1.25 -21.36 -29.65
N GLY A 390 -0.74 -21.24 -28.42
CA GLY A 390 -0.59 -22.34 -27.47
C GLY A 390 -1.89 -23.12 -27.28
N GLU A 391 -1.72 -24.43 -27.06
CA GLU A 391 -2.74 -25.45 -26.84
C GLU A 391 -4.01 -24.94 -26.14
N SER A 392 -5.07 -24.72 -26.93
CA SER A 392 -6.46 -24.74 -26.45
C SER A 392 -7.37 -25.08 -27.62
N LEU A 393 -7.77 -26.36 -27.66
CA LEU A 393 -8.99 -26.97 -28.24
C LEU A 393 -9.50 -26.48 -29.62
N SER A 394 -9.54 -27.43 -30.55
CA SER A 394 -9.96 -27.41 -31.97
C SER A 394 -9.11 -26.59 -32.95
N ALA A 395 -8.22 -27.30 -33.65
CA ALA A 395 -7.52 -26.85 -34.85
C ALA A 395 -8.42 -26.80 -36.10
N GLN A 396 -9.68 -26.36 -35.96
CA GLN A 396 -10.63 -26.21 -37.07
C GLN A 396 -11.22 -24.80 -37.21
N ASP A 397 -10.91 -23.86 -36.31
CA ASP A 397 -11.69 -22.62 -36.18
C ASP A 397 -10.76 -21.38 -36.10
N ASP A 398 -9.94 -21.16 -37.13
CA ASP A 398 -9.27 -19.88 -37.38
C ASP A 398 -10.01 -19.19 -38.53
N ASP A 399 -10.69 -18.08 -38.22
CA ASP A 399 -11.58 -17.34 -39.15
C ASP A 399 -11.11 -15.87 -39.26
N ASP A 400 -9.79 -15.67 -39.31
CA ASP A 400 -9.14 -14.34 -39.44
C ASP A 400 -9.00 -13.89 -40.91
N ALA A 401 -9.54 -14.67 -41.87
CA ALA A 401 -9.38 -14.42 -43.29
C ALA A 401 -10.66 -14.67 -44.11
N LEU A 402 -11.77 -13.98 -43.80
CA LEU A 402 -13.05 -14.11 -44.55
C LEU A 402 -13.07 -13.52 -45.99
N TRP A 403 -11.90 -13.28 -46.56
CA TRP A 403 -11.70 -13.32 -48.01
C TRP A 403 -10.65 -14.38 -48.38
N ARG A 404 -9.51 -14.49 -47.67
CA ARG A 404 -8.44 -15.44 -48.05
C ARG A 404 -8.72 -16.92 -47.77
N GLU A 405 -9.40 -17.29 -46.68
CA GLU A 405 -9.61 -18.70 -46.28
C GLU A 405 -10.77 -19.37 -47.02
N THR A 406 -11.70 -18.58 -47.60
CA THR A 406 -12.73 -19.09 -48.51
C THR A 406 -12.30 -19.08 -49.98
N LEU A 407 -11.20 -18.40 -50.30
CA LEU A 407 -10.67 -18.37 -51.65
C LEU A 407 -9.72 -19.54 -51.86
N ALA A 408 -9.96 -20.30 -52.93
CA ALA A 408 -9.08 -21.36 -53.34
C ALA A 408 -7.63 -20.87 -53.50
N GLU A 409 -6.67 -21.77 -53.29
CA GLU A 409 -5.24 -21.50 -53.50
C GLU A 409 -4.94 -21.00 -54.93
N THR A 410 -5.81 -21.32 -55.88
CA THR A 410 -5.76 -20.86 -57.27
C THR A 410 -6.91 -19.89 -57.57
N PRO A 411 -6.71 -18.87 -58.41
CA PRO A 411 -7.80 -18.06 -58.92
C PRO A 411 -8.91 -18.91 -59.56
N ALA A 412 -10.15 -18.43 -59.52
CA ALA A 412 -11.28 -19.14 -60.10
C ALA A 412 -11.02 -19.46 -61.59
N ALA A 413 -11.31 -20.69 -62.01
CA ALA A 413 -11.08 -21.13 -63.39
C ALA A 413 -11.77 -20.24 -64.44
N ALA A 414 -12.93 -19.68 -64.09
CA ALA A 414 -13.64 -18.72 -64.94
C ALA A 414 -12.88 -17.40 -65.11
N LEU A 415 -12.21 -16.91 -64.05
CA LEU A 415 -11.40 -15.70 -64.09
C LEU A 415 -10.14 -15.90 -64.94
N ILE A 416 -9.47 -17.04 -64.76
CA ILE A 416 -8.33 -17.45 -65.59
C ILE A 416 -8.75 -17.57 -67.06
N GLY A 417 -9.83 -18.29 -67.34
CA GLY A 417 -10.34 -18.48 -68.71
C GLY A 417 -10.68 -17.16 -69.40
N GLN A 418 -11.22 -16.20 -68.66
CA GLN A 418 -11.45 -14.85 -69.16
C GLN A 418 -10.14 -14.13 -69.46
N ALA A 419 -9.19 -14.12 -68.52
CA ALA A 419 -7.87 -13.50 -68.71
C ALA A 419 -7.09 -14.12 -69.89
N ARG A 420 -7.27 -15.42 -70.17
CA ARG A 420 -6.67 -16.07 -71.36
C ARG A 420 -7.19 -15.49 -72.68
N THR A 421 -8.42 -14.99 -72.69
CA THR A 421 -9.12 -14.44 -73.86
C THR A 421 -8.86 -12.95 -74.05
N THR A 422 -8.91 -12.17 -72.96
CA THR A 422 -8.83 -10.70 -72.98
C THR A 422 -7.46 -10.16 -72.56
N GLY A 423 -6.53 -11.05 -72.18
CA GLY A 423 -5.23 -10.72 -71.60
C GLY A 423 -5.30 -10.33 -70.11
N TYR A 424 -6.47 -9.95 -69.60
CA TYR A 424 -6.71 -9.55 -68.22
C TYR A 424 -8.15 -9.81 -67.79
N ALA A 425 -8.34 -10.21 -66.53
CA ALA A 425 -9.63 -10.19 -65.88
C ALA A 425 -9.48 -9.87 -64.39
N ASN A 426 -10.50 -9.26 -63.80
CA ASN A 426 -10.63 -9.10 -62.36
C ASN A 426 -11.98 -9.58 -61.85
N GLU A 427 -12.01 -9.96 -60.58
CA GLU A 427 -13.21 -10.10 -59.76
C GLU A 427 -13.04 -9.18 -58.55
N PHE A 428 -14.10 -8.50 -58.13
CA PHE A 428 -13.99 -7.50 -57.08
C PHE A 428 -15.23 -7.42 -56.20
N ARG A 429 -15.02 -6.97 -54.97
CA ARG A 429 -16.05 -6.61 -54.01
C ARG A 429 -15.99 -5.11 -53.77
N ALA A 430 -17.13 -4.46 -53.90
CA ALA A 430 -17.28 -3.04 -53.69
C ALA A 430 -18.43 -2.73 -52.73
N LEU A 431 -18.33 -1.59 -52.05
CA LEU A 431 -19.38 -1.01 -51.21
C LEU A 431 -19.85 0.29 -51.83
N ARG A 432 -21.08 0.71 -51.51
CA ARG A 432 -21.55 2.05 -51.89
C ARG A 432 -20.71 3.11 -51.17
N CYS A 433 -20.35 4.18 -51.87
CA CYS A 433 -19.60 5.31 -51.31
C CYS A 433 -20.42 6.23 -50.40
N ASP A 434 -21.69 5.93 -50.09
CA ASP A 434 -22.46 6.60 -49.04
C ASP A 434 -22.32 5.91 -47.67
N ARG A 435 -21.70 4.72 -47.63
CA ARG A 435 -21.43 3.96 -46.41
C ARG A 435 -19.93 3.99 -46.08
N ALA A 436 -19.61 4.19 -44.80
CA ALA A 436 -18.24 4.11 -44.34
C ALA A 436 -17.80 2.63 -44.22
N TRP A 437 -16.62 2.32 -44.73
CA TRP A 437 -15.97 1.04 -44.50
C TRP A 437 -15.28 1.04 -43.14
N ARG A 438 -15.40 -0.06 -42.39
CA ARG A 438 -14.65 -0.32 -41.15
C ARG A 438 -14.14 -1.74 -41.14
N LEU A 439 -13.01 -1.95 -40.47
CA LEU A 439 -12.53 -3.30 -40.21
C LEU A 439 -13.53 -4.04 -39.31
N ARG A 440 -13.94 -5.22 -39.75
CA ARG A 440 -14.97 -6.02 -39.10
C ARG A 440 -14.46 -6.70 -37.83
N ALA A 441 -15.35 -6.88 -36.84
CA ALA A 441 -15.13 -7.79 -35.72
C ALA A 441 -15.27 -9.27 -36.14
N SER A 442 -14.45 -10.15 -35.58
CA SER A 442 -14.61 -11.60 -35.75
C SER A 442 -15.85 -12.07 -34.98
N ARG A 443 -16.77 -12.77 -35.66
CA ARG A 443 -18.05 -13.22 -35.05
C ARG A 443 -17.89 -14.41 -34.11
N GLU A 444 -16.85 -15.24 -34.28
CA GLU A 444 -16.71 -16.52 -33.57
C GLU A 444 -15.97 -16.42 -32.23
N ARG A 445 -15.05 -15.46 -32.07
CA ARG A 445 -14.28 -15.30 -30.82
C ARG A 445 -14.86 -14.27 -29.83
N GLY A 446 -15.92 -13.55 -30.20
CA GLY A 446 -16.32 -12.32 -29.50
C GLY A 446 -15.21 -11.27 -29.44
N ALA A 447 -14.13 -11.46 -30.22
CA ALA A 447 -12.94 -10.64 -30.18
C ALA A 447 -13.13 -9.44 -31.12
N TRP A 448 -13.29 -8.27 -30.52
CA TRP A 448 -13.31 -7.04 -31.28
C TRP A 448 -11.94 -6.81 -31.90
N PRO A 449 -11.88 -6.17 -33.07
CA PRO A 449 -10.63 -6.03 -33.81
C PRO A 449 -9.60 -5.17 -33.06
N HIS A 450 -10.02 -4.47 -31.99
CA HIS A 450 -9.18 -3.60 -31.17
C HIS A 450 -9.00 -4.05 -29.70
N VAL A 451 -9.50 -5.23 -29.29
CA VAL A 451 -9.33 -5.70 -27.89
C VAL A 451 -7.85 -5.93 -27.59
N ALA A 452 -7.39 -5.40 -26.47
CA ALA A 452 -6.03 -5.59 -26.01
C ALA A 452 -5.66 -7.09 -25.87
N PRO A 453 -4.38 -7.47 -26.08
CA PRO A 453 -3.96 -8.86 -26.00
C PRO A 453 -4.31 -9.51 -24.67
N THR A 454 -4.81 -10.73 -24.75
CA THR A 454 -5.19 -11.54 -23.59
C THR A 454 -3.97 -12.04 -22.83
N VAL A 455 -3.94 -11.81 -21.52
CA VAL A 455 -2.97 -12.42 -20.61
C VAL A 455 -3.62 -13.54 -19.83
N HIS A 456 -3.14 -14.76 -20.08
CA HIS A 456 -3.54 -15.93 -19.30
C HIS A 456 -2.67 -16.04 -18.04
N GLY A 457 -3.32 -16.23 -16.88
CA GLY A 457 -2.65 -16.44 -15.60
C GLY A 457 -2.19 -15.17 -14.89
N VAL A 458 -1.17 -15.33 -14.06
CA VAL A 458 -0.56 -14.27 -13.23
C VAL A 458 0.90 -14.09 -13.67
N GLN A 459 1.41 -12.88 -13.51
CA GLN A 459 2.81 -12.56 -13.79
C GLN A 459 3.45 -11.93 -12.57
N THR A 460 4.78 -11.92 -12.51
CA THR A 460 5.51 -11.11 -11.53
C THR A 460 5.97 -9.80 -12.14
N ALA A 461 6.10 -8.78 -11.30
CA ALA A 461 6.65 -7.49 -11.65
C ALA A 461 7.48 -6.96 -10.47
N VAL A 462 8.37 -6.02 -10.73
CA VAL A 462 9.13 -5.32 -9.68
C VAL A 462 8.51 -3.95 -9.46
N VAL A 463 8.36 -3.56 -8.20
CA VAL A 463 7.94 -2.22 -7.82
C VAL A 463 9.11 -1.27 -8.04
N VAL A 464 8.87 -0.17 -8.75
CA VAL A 464 9.92 0.74 -9.21
C VAL A 464 9.58 2.19 -8.87
N ASP A 465 10.57 3.07 -9.00
CA ASP A 465 10.38 4.51 -8.96
C ASP A 465 9.72 5.05 -10.25
N ALA A 466 9.68 6.39 -10.41
CA ALA A 466 9.06 7.04 -11.55
C ALA A 466 9.81 6.78 -12.87
N GLU A 467 11.13 6.63 -12.78
CA GLU A 467 12.04 6.41 -13.92
C GLU A 467 12.29 4.92 -14.21
N GLY A 468 11.67 4.02 -13.43
CA GLY A 468 11.81 2.58 -13.58
C GLY A 468 12.98 1.97 -12.82
N GLY A 469 13.61 2.72 -11.91
CA GLY A 469 14.64 2.22 -11.00
C GLY A 469 14.07 1.30 -9.92
N ASP A 470 14.77 0.21 -9.62
CA ASP A 470 14.39 -0.78 -8.61
C ASP A 470 15.18 -0.65 -7.30
N GLN A 471 16.06 0.34 -7.20
CA GLN A 471 16.83 0.63 -6.00
C GLN A 471 16.24 1.84 -5.28
N ALA A 472 15.80 1.64 -4.03
CA ALA A 472 15.31 2.72 -3.20
C ALA A 472 16.46 3.67 -2.78
N GLY A 473 16.31 4.97 -3.06
CA GLY A 473 17.26 6.01 -2.67
C GLY A 473 16.83 6.75 -1.40
N GLY A 474 17.48 6.50 -0.26
CA GLY A 474 17.27 7.29 0.96
C GLY A 474 15.81 7.33 1.44
N LYS A 475 15.14 8.50 1.32
CA LYS A 475 13.73 8.69 1.72
C LYS A 475 12.73 8.21 0.65
N ASP A 476 13.18 7.90 -0.54
CA ASP A 476 12.33 7.51 -1.68
C ASP A 476 12.19 5.98 -1.75
N GLU A 477 11.78 5.36 -0.63
CA GLU A 477 11.56 3.89 -0.58
C GLU A 477 10.18 3.46 -1.10
N VAL A 478 9.23 4.40 -1.21
CA VAL A 478 7.86 4.15 -1.62
C VAL A 478 7.38 5.23 -2.57
N LEU A 479 7.02 4.84 -3.79
CA LEU A 479 6.33 5.70 -4.74
C LEU A 479 4.87 5.26 -4.87
N ARG A 480 3.94 6.17 -4.53
CA ARG A 480 2.49 5.93 -4.66
C ARG A 480 1.75 7.16 -5.14
N ASN A 481 0.68 6.96 -5.90
CA ASN A 481 -0.23 8.04 -6.26
C ASN A 481 -1.32 8.24 -5.19
N ARG A 482 -2.23 9.21 -5.40
CA ARG A 482 -3.32 9.53 -4.45
C ARG A 482 -4.29 8.38 -4.17
N ARG A 483 -4.39 7.37 -5.06
CA ARG A 483 -5.22 6.17 -4.87
C ARG A 483 -4.52 5.07 -4.08
N GLY A 484 -3.21 5.18 -3.87
CA GLY A 484 -2.38 4.13 -3.29
C GLY A 484 -1.85 3.11 -4.31
N ASP A 485 -1.95 3.43 -5.61
CA ASP A 485 -1.34 2.61 -6.66
C ASP A 485 0.19 2.74 -6.59
N VAL A 486 0.91 1.71 -7.06
CA VAL A 486 2.38 1.70 -7.15
C VAL A 486 2.83 1.65 -8.61
N ARG A 487 4.04 2.12 -8.90
CA ARG A 487 4.67 1.90 -10.20
C ARG A 487 5.28 0.50 -10.24
N ILE A 488 4.98 -0.25 -11.30
CA ILE A 488 5.55 -1.58 -11.55
C ILE A 488 6.24 -1.62 -12.91
N ARG A 489 7.23 -2.49 -13.02
CA ARG A 489 7.92 -2.85 -14.28
C ARG A 489 7.87 -4.36 -14.47
N PHE A 490 7.37 -4.79 -15.62
CA PHE A 490 7.37 -6.21 -15.97
C PHE A 490 8.74 -6.68 -16.48
N PRO A 491 9.10 -7.96 -16.30
CA PRO A 491 10.37 -8.50 -16.80
C PRO A 491 10.55 -8.42 -18.32
N TRP A 492 9.44 -8.44 -19.07
CA TRP A 492 9.44 -8.39 -20.54
C TRP A 492 9.38 -6.98 -21.12
N GLN A 493 9.29 -5.94 -20.27
CA GLN A 493 9.10 -4.57 -20.72
C GLN A 493 10.39 -3.98 -21.30
N GLY A 494 10.35 -3.57 -22.58
CA GLY A 494 11.47 -2.91 -23.25
C GLY A 494 11.76 -1.49 -22.74
N THR A 495 12.94 -0.97 -23.05
CA THR A 495 13.44 0.35 -22.59
C THR A 495 13.71 1.34 -23.72
N GLY A 496 13.02 1.23 -24.85
CA GLY A 496 13.18 2.18 -25.97
C GLY A 496 12.65 3.58 -25.65
N GLY A 497 13.15 4.63 -26.32
CA GLY A 497 12.90 6.04 -25.96
C GLY A 497 11.43 6.52 -25.97
N ASN A 498 10.54 5.84 -26.70
CA ASN A 498 9.10 6.13 -26.71
C ASN A 498 8.26 5.16 -25.86
N GLN A 499 8.90 4.21 -25.18
CA GLN A 499 8.25 3.20 -24.36
C GLN A 499 8.23 3.65 -22.89
N ALA A 500 7.19 3.27 -22.15
CA ALA A 500 7.14 3.51 -20.72
C ALA A 500 8.19 2.64 -20.01
N HIS A 501 8.86 3.18 -18.99
CA HIS A 501 9.79 2.42 -18.14
C HIS A 501 9.09 1.68 -16.99
N SER A 502 7.88 2.12 -16.65
CA SER A 502 7.03 1.57 -15.60
C SER A 502 5.57 1.93 -15.89
N ARG A 503 4.63 1.40 -15.11
CA ARG A 503 3.24 1.84 -15.15
C ARG A 503 2.58 1.77 -13.78
N TRP A 504 1.51 2.55 -13.59
CA TRP A 504 0.69 2.45 -12.39
C TRP A 504 -0.12 1.15 -12.38
N ALA A 505 -0.12 0.48 -11.23
CA ALA A 505 -0.96 -0.67 -10.94
C ALA A 505 -1.60 -0.54 -9.55
N ARG A 506 -2.89 -0.87 -9.47
CA ARG A 506 -3.63 -0.87 -8.20
C ARG A 506 -3.12 -2.00 -7.31
N VAL A 507 -3.09 -1.78 -6.00
CA VAL A 507 -2.66 -2.80 -5.02
C VAL A 507 -3.87 -3.30 -4.24
N ALA A 508 -4.15 -4.59 -4.35
CA ALA A 508 -5.19 -5.26 -3.57
C ALA A 508 -4.85 -5.19 -2.07
N GLN A 509 -5.85 -4.86 -1.26
CA GLN A 509 -5.74 -4.79 0.19
C GLN A 509 -6.62 -5.87 0.83
N ARG A 510 -6.20 -6.41 1.98
CA ARG A 510 -7.01 -7.41 2.71
C ARG A 510 -8.37 -6.87 3.17
N GLN A 511 -8.44 -5.57 3.47
CA GLN A 511 -9.67 -4.88 3.84
C GLN A 511 -9.57 -3.41 3.41
N ALA A 512 -10.57 -2.90 2.69
CA ALA A 512 -10.63 -1.50 2.25
C ALA A 512 -12.07 -0.96 2.29
N GLY A 513 -12.25 0.28 2.75
CA GLY A 513 -13.56 0.93 2.91
C GLY A 513 -13.43 2.41 3.24
N GLY A 514 -14.56 3.13 3.35
CA GLY A 514 -14.56 4.58 3.58
C GLY A 514 -13.97 4.96 4.93
N GLY A 515 -12.71 5.41 4.96
CA GLY A 515 -12.00 5.84 6.17
C GLY A 515 -11.43 4.72 7.05
N MET A 516 -11.43 3.48 6.57
CA MET A 516 -10.94 2.31 7.33
C MET A 516 -10.29 1.26 6.41
N GLY A 517 -9.51 0.35 7.01
CA GLY A 517 -8.95 -0.81 6.31
C GLY A 517 -7.50 -1.09 6.68
N MET A 518 -6.93 -2.05 5.96
CA MET A 518 -5.53 -2.43 6.04
C MET A 518 -4.80 -1.80 4.86
N THR A 519 -3.62 -1.23 5.11
CA THR A 519 -2.77 -0.67 4.05
C THR A 519 -1.41 -1.35 4.07
N PHE A 520 -1.18 -2.19 3.06
CA PHE A 520 0.11 -2.75 2.73
C PHE A 520 0.54 -2.16 1.38
N VAL A 521 1.59 -1.34 1.40
CA VAL A 521 2.16 -0.74 0.19
C VAL A 521 3.49 -1.41 -0.11
N PRO A 522 3.58 -2.15 -1.23
CA PRO A 522 4.85 -2.65 -1.72
C PRO A 522 5.87 -1.52 -1.89
N ARG A 523 7.11 -1.73 -1.43
CA ARG A 523 8.23 -0.78 -1.55
C ARG A 523 8.99 -1.00 -2.84
N ILE A 524 9.72 0.03 -3.29
CA ILE A 524 10.61 -0.06 -4.45
C ILE A 524 11.62 -1.20 -4.23
N GLY A 525 11.81 -2.02 -5.28
CA GLY A 525 12.64 -3.23 -5.27
C GLY A 525 11.88 -4.51 -4.91
N GLN A 526 10.69 -4.41 -4.32
CA GLN A 526 9.89 -5.60 -3.99
C GLN A 526 9.29 -6.24 -5.25
N GLU A 527 9.31 -7.56 -5.28
CA GLU A 527 8.60 -8.33 -6.29
C GLU A 527 7.14 -8.52 -5.90
N VAL A 528 6.27 -8.32 -6.87
CA VAL A 528 4.82 -8.38 -6.71
C VAL A 528 4.19 -9.33 -7.72
N LEU A 529 3.13 -10.00 -7.31
CA LEU A 529 2.30 -10.81 -8.17
C LEU A 529 1.19 -9.93 -8.77
N VAL A 530 1.07 -9.97 -10.10
CA VAL A 530 0.16 -9.14 -10.89
C VAL A 530 -0.85 -10.02 -11.61
N ARG A 531 -2.12 -9.69 -11.45
CA ARG A 531 -3.25 -10.26 -12.21
C ARG A 531 -3.82 -9.18 -13.14
N PHE A 532 -4.42 -9.60 -14.24
CA PHE A 532 -5.04 -8.71 -15.22
C PHE A 532 -6.56 -8.88 -15.16
N LEU A 533 -7.30 -7.78 -15.02
CA LEU A 533 -8.77 -7.82 -15.05
C LEU A 533 -9.25 -8.15 -16.46
N ASP A 534 -10.27 -9.02 -16.57
CA ASP A 534 -10.84 -9.48 -17.85
C ASP A 534 -9.78 -10.00 -18.85
N HIS A 535 -8.64 -10.45 -18.33
CA HIS A 535 -7.45 -10.83 -19.10
C HIS A 535 -6.85 -9.70 -19.96
N ASP A 536 -7.25 -8.44 -19.76
CA ASP A 536 -6.71 -7.28 -20.46
C ASP A 536 -5.33 -6.89 -19.89
N VAL A 537 -4.29 -6.98 -20.73
CA VAL A 537 -2.92 -6.57 -20.39
C VAL A 537 -2.83 -5.12 -19.88
N ASN A 538 -3.76 -4.25 -20.28
CA ASN A 538 -3.83 -2.86 -19.86
C ASN A 538 -4.44 -2.66 -18.47
N GLN A 539 -4.97 -3.70 -17.81
CA GLN A 539 -5.62 -3.62 -16.51
C GLN A 539 -4.92 -4.44 -15.40
N PRO A 540 -3.63 -4.17 -15.10
CA PRO A 540 -2.91 -4.88 -14.07
C PRO A 540 -3.36 -4.47 -12.66
N ILE A 541 -3.44 -5.46 -11.78
CA ILE A 541 -3.64 -5.32 -10.34
C ILE A 541 -2.60 -6.17 -9.62
N VAL A 542 -1.86 -5.53 -8.72
CA VAL A 542 -1.01 -6.22 -7.76
C VAL A 542 -1.89 -6.92 -6.73
N VAL A 543 -1.80 -8.25 -6.66
CA VAL A 543 -2.62 -9.08 -5.74
C VAL A 543 -1.83 -9.55 -4.52
N GLY A 544 -0.51 -9.42 -4.53
CA GLY A 544 0.36 -9.78 -3.41
C GLY A 544 1.82 -9.42 -3.67
N ALA A 545 2.64 -9.55 -2.63
CA ALA A 545 4.09 -9.45 -2.73
C ALA A 545 4.70 -10.84 -2.53
N LEU A 546 5.81 -11.09 -3.21
CA LEU A 546 6.53 -12.35 -3.12
C LEU A 546 7.86 -12.13 -2.37
N TYR A 547 8.22 -13.12 -1.56
CA TYR A 547 9.61 -13.26 -1.14
C TYR A 547 10.38 -13.92 -2.28
N ASN A 548 11.56 -13.38 -2.56
CA ASN A 548 12.43 -13.83 -3.65
C ASN A 548 13.89 -14.05 -3.20
N GLY A 549 14.12 -14.07 -1.87
CA GLY A 549 15.35 -14.55 -1.23
C GLY A 549 16.66 -13.79 -1.56
N ARG A 550 16.99 -12.71 -0.84
CA ARG A 550 18.38 -12.22 -0.65
C ARG A 550 18.57 -12.10 0.84
N GLY A 551 19.73 -12.55 1.31
CA GLY A 551 20.43 -11.94 2.44
C GLY A 551 21.93 -12.10 2.27
N GLU A 552 22.69 -11.83 3.32
CA GLU A 552 24.16 -11.77 3.27
C GLU A 552 24.79 -13.12 2.85
N GLY A 553 25.63 -13.13 1.81
CA GLY A 553 26.33 -14.35 1.38
C GLY A 553 27.27 -14.27 0.15
N GLY A 554 27.16 -13.26 -0.72
CA GLY A 554 28.28 -12.83 -1.58
C GLY A 554 28.88 -13.81 -2.62
N VAL A 555 28.10 -14.63 -3.34
CA VAL A 555 28.58 -15.34 -4.54
C VAL A 555 27.72 -14.98 -5.76
N ALA A 556 28.37 -14.61 -6.87
CA ALA A 556 27.70 -14.19 -8.11
C ALA A 556 27.01 -15.37 -8.84
N PRO A 557 25.89 -15.14 -9.55
CA PRO A 557 25.21 -16.19 -10.31
C PRO A 557 26.07 -16.74 -11.45
N THR A 558 26.04 -18.07 -11.65
CA THR A 558 26.52 -18.72 -12.87
C THR A 558 25.44 -18.70 -13.96
N PRO A 559 25.70 -18.13 -15.15
CA PRO A 559 24.79 -18.27 -16.28
C PRO A 559 24.68 -19.75 -16.68
N ALA A 560 23.48 -20.18 -17.08
CA ALA A 560 23.25 -21.42 -17.83
C ALA A 560 23.54 -22.75 -17.09
N GLY A 561 23.11 -22.89 -15.83
CA GLY A 561 23.03 -24.21 -15.19
C GLY A 561 24.38 -24.87 -14.87
N ALA A 562 25.47 -24.11 -14.86
CA ALA A 562 26.74 -24.58 -14.34
C ALA A 562 26.67 -24.72 -12.81
N ALA A 563 27.07 -25.89 -12.30
CA ALA A 563 27.14 -26.16 -10.86
C ALA A 563 28.05 -25.12 -10.19
N GLY A 564 27.48 -24.32 -9.28
CA GLY A 564 28.25 -23.42 -8.42
C GLY A 564 29.08 -24.23 -7.42
N GLU A 565 30.20 -23.66 -6.97
CA GLU A 565 31.03 -24.25 -5.91
C GLU A 565 30.19 -24.46 -4.63
N GLU A 566 30.23 -25.67 -4.07
CA GLU A 566 29.64 -26.01 -2.77
C GLU A 566 30.43 -25.32 -1.64
N GLY A 567 30.14 -24.04 -1.40
CA GLY A 567 30.76 -23.23 -0.34
C GLY A 567 29.89 -23.13 0.91
N GLY A 568 30.22 -23.86 1.98
CA GLY A 568 30.14 -23.41 3.38
C GLY A 568 28.79 -22.97 4.00
N GLY A 569 27.63 -23.48 3.56
CA GLY A 569 26.32 -22.95 3.97
C GLY A 569 25.99 -22.96 5.48
N ALA A 570 26.51 -23.92 6.27
CA ALA A 570 26.17 -24.04 7.69
C ALA A 570 26.90 -23.03 8.60
N GLU A 571 28.12 -22.60 8.23
CA GLU A 571 28.93 -21.68 9.03
C GLU A 571 28.31 -20.28 9.10
N LEU A 572 27.63 -19.83 8.05
CA LEU A 572 26.92 -18.54 8.00
C LEU A 572 25.84 -18.43 9.08
N TYR A 573 25.18 -19.54 9.39
CA TYR A 573 24.14 -19.58 10.43
C TYR A 573 24.71 -19.73 11.85
N ALA A 574 25.99 -20.10 12.01
CA ALA A 574 26.61 -20.35 13.32
C ALA A 574 26.82 -19.06 14.15
N ALA A 575 26.73 -17.88 13.53
CA ALA A 575 26.80 -16.60 14.22
C ALA A 575 25.52 -16.22 15.01
N ALA A 576 24.42 -16.96 14.79
CA ALA A 576 23.14 -16.72 15.47
C ALA A 576 23.26 -16.95 16.99
N ARG A 577 22.72 -16.03 17.79
CA ARG A 577 22.73 -16.08 19.27
C ARG A 577 21.62 -15.21 19.84
N ASP A 578 21.43 -15.22 21.15
CA ASP A 578 20.35 -14.47 21.84
C ASP A 578 20.29 -12.96 21.50
N LEU A 579 21.39 -12.39 20.99
CA LEU A 579 21.54 -10.99 20.59
C LEU A 579 21.84 -10.78 19.09
N ALA A 580 21.90 -11.84 18.28
CA ALA A 580 22.18 -11.73 16.85
C ALA A 580 21.28 -12.68 16.03
N PRO A 581 20.64 -12.19 14.96
CA PRO A 581 19.80 -13.04 14.12
C PRO A 581 20.63 -14.09 13.38
N SER A 582 19.95 -15.14 12.92
CA SER A 582 20.54 -16.10 12.00
C SER A 582 20.61 -15.49 10.60
N ALA A 583 21.69 -15.80 9.87
CA ALA A 583 21.86 -15.37 8.48
C ALA A 583 20.70 -15.87 7.62
N GLN A 584 20.47 -15.25 6.46
CA GLN A 584 19.46 -15.70 5.50
C GLN A 584 20.07 -16.58 4.39
N ALA A 585 21.40 -16.57 4.26
CA ALA A 585 22.26 -17.34 3.34
C ALA A 585 21.66 -17.60 1.95
N ASN A 586 21.40 -16.53 1.19
CA ASN A 586 20.93 -16.62 -0.19
C ASN A 586 21.71 -15.64 -1.09
N LEU A 587 22.33 -16.16 -2.17
CA LEU A 587 23.47 -15.54 -2.86
C LEU A 587 23.09 -14.68 -4.08
N VAL A 588 21.94 -14.95 -4.71
CA VAL A 588 21.64 -14.35 -6.03
C VAL A 588 20.78 -13.11 -5.90
N GLY A 589 19.74 -13.12 -5.06
CA GLY A 589 18.81 -12.06 -5.33
C GLY A 589 17.35 -11.92 -4.83
N GLY A 590 16.98 -11.52 -3.60
CA GLY A 590 15.67 -10.87 -3.33
C GLY A 590 15.35 -10.29 -1.93
N HIS A 591 14.29 -10.77 -1.31
CA HIS A 591 13.82 -10.46 0.03
C HIS A 591 13.46 -11.80 0.68
N ALA A 592 14.14 -12.18 1.76
CA ALA A 592 13.81 -13.41 2.49
C ALA A 592 12.64 -13.19 3.47
N PRO A 593 11.89 -14.25 3.84
CA PRO A 593 10.96 -14.18 4.95
C PRO A 593 11.62 -13.66 6.23
N ALA A 594 10.90 -12.83 6.99
CA ALA A 594 11.40 -12.27 8.24
C ALA A 594 11.75 -13.34 9.29
N TRP A 595 11.08 -14.49 9.22
CA TRP A 595 11.31 -15.67 10.04
C TRP A 595 11.41 -16.89 9.13
N HIS A 596 12.46 -17.69 9.30
CA HIS A 596 12.71 -18.90 8.50
C HIS A 596 13.44 -19.96 9.34
N GLY A 597 13.27 -21.22 8.94
CA GLY A 597 13.79 -22.40 9.65
C GLY A 597 15.29 -22.66 9.52
N ALA A 598 15.99 -22.01 8.57
CA ALA A 598 17.40 -22.31 8.28
C ALA A 598 18.34 -21.96 9.44
N GLY A 599 19.14 -22.93 9.90
CA GLY A 599 20.10 -22.80 11.00
C GLY A 599 21.32 -23.71 10.81
N ALA A 600 22.33 -23.59 11.69
CA ALA A 600 23.61 -24.30 11.55
C ALA A 600 23.56 -25.82 11.82
N SER A 601 22.44 -26.33 12.36
CA SER A 601 22.18 -27.74 12.63
C SER A 601 20.67 -28.01 12.67
N ASP A 602 20.27 -29.29 12.60
CA ASP A 602 18.86 -29.71 12.60
C ASP A 602 18.08 -29.23 13.85
N ASP A 603 18.76 -29.05 14.98
CA ASP A 603 18.19 -28.56 16.23
C ASP A 603 18.29 -27.03 16.42
N ALA A 604 19.04 -26.33 15.56
CA ALA A 604 19.50 -24.96 15.81
C ALA A 604 18.35 -23.95 16.04
N HIS A 605 17.20 -24.17 15.41
CA HIS A 605 16.08 -23.22 15.43
C HIS A 605 14.81 -23.76 16.13
N ARG A 606 14.84 -24.98 16.72
CA ARG A 606 13.69 -25.66 17.37
C ARG A 606 12.32 -25.20 16.82
N ASN A 607 12.14 -25.36 15.50
CA ASN A 607 10.94 -24.99 14.73
C ASN A 607 10.71 -23.47 14.47
N ALA A 608 11.69 -22.72 13.95
CA ALA A 608 11.45 -21.33 13.51
C ALA A 608 10.44 -21.17 12.36
N ALA A 609 9.99 -22.27 11.73
CA ALA A 609 8.84 -22.29 10.83
C ALA A 609 7.48 -22.12 11.56
N ALA A 610 7.44 -22.29 12.88
CA ALA A 610 6.27 -22.03 13.72
C ALA A 610 6.09 -20.54 14.07
N LEU A 611 7.00 -19.67 13.62
CA LEU A 611 6.87 -18.23 13.80
C LEU A 611 6.02 -17.62 12.68
N SER A 612 4.99 -16.86 13.05
CA SER A 612 4.16 -16.11 12.11
C SER A 612 3.90 -14.68 12.61
N GLY A 613 3.50 -13.78 11.72
CA GLY A 613 3.09 -12.43 12.12
C GLY A 613 3.45 -11.32 11.13
N PHE A 614 3.68 -10.13 11.66
CA PHE A 614 3.96 -8.91 10.88
C PHE A 614 5.25 -8.26 11.35
N LYS A 615 6.14 -7.93 10.41
CA LYS A 615 7.34 -7.15 10.67
C LYS A 615 7.41 -5.99 9.68
N SER A 616 7.43 -4.77 10.19
CA SER A 616 7.62 -3.58 9.39
C SER A 616 9.11 -3.28 9.16
N LYS A 617 9.40 -2.20 8.43
CA LYS A 617 10.71 -1.57 8.35
C LYS A 617 10.51 -0.08 8.58
N GLU A 618 11.39 0.56 9.34
CA GLU A 618 11.46 2.01 9.46
C GLU A 618 11.57 2.66 8.07
N PHE A 619 11.03 3.87 7.93
CA PHE A 619 11.06 4.58 6.67
C PHE A 619 12.36 5.38 6.55
N GLY A 620 13.22 5.01 5.58
CA GLY A 620 14.55 5.61 5.41
C GLY A 620 15.56 5.24 6.52
N GLY A 621 15.22 4.26 7.36
CA GLY A 621 16.03 3.79 8.49
C GLY A 621 16.11 2.26 8.57
N ALA A 622 16.68 1.76 9.66
CA ALA A 622 16.93 0.33 9.86
C ALA A 622 16.08 -0.30 10.97
N GLY A 623 15.32 0.50 11.74
CA GLY A 623 14.44 0.01 12.79
C GLY A 623 13.24 -0.78 12.24
N TYR A 624 12.45 -1.36 13.14
CA TYR A 624 11.20 -2.04 12.81
C TYR A 624 10.25 -2.11 14.00
N SER A 625 8.98 -2.38 13.69
CA SER A 625 7.98 -2.85 14.65
C SER A 625 7.47 -4.21 14.21
N GLN A 626 7.17 -5.09 15.15
CA GLN A 626 6.71 -6.43 14.85
C GLN A 626 5.69 -6.97 15.85
N VAL A 627 4.88 -7.91 15.36
CA VAL A 627 4.05 -8.83 16.13
C VAL A 627 4.44 -10.23 15.68
N VAL A 628 4.84 -11.06 16.64
CA VAL A 628 5.26 -12.45 16.40
C VAL A 628 4.36 -13.37 17.22
N LEU A 629 3.76 -14.34 16.54
CA LEU A 629 3.08 -15.49 17.11
C LEU A 629 4.04 -16.66 16.97
N ASP A 630 4.31 -17.35 18.08
CA ASP A 630 5.16 -18.54 18.12
C ASP A 630 4.27 -19.71 18.51
N ASP A 631 4.01 -20.58 17.53
CA ASP A 631 3.14 -21.76 17.67
C ASP A 631 3.96 -23.03 17.96
N SER A 632 5.18 -22.88 18.49
CA SER A 632 6.00 -24.03 18.90
C SER A 632 5.30 -24.84 19.99
N ASP A 633 5.38 -26.17 19.88
CA ASP A 633 4.74 -27.13 20.81
C ASP A 633 5.06 -26.80 22.28
N ASP A 634 4.01 -26.69 23.10
CA ASP A 634 4.05 -26.33 24.53
C ASP A 634 4.78 -25.02 24.87
N GLN A 635 5.04 -24.18 23.86
CA GLN A 635 5.85 -22.97 23.96
C GLN A 635 5.17 -21.77 23.28
N LEU A 636 3.83 -21.75 23.33
CA LEU A 636 3.01 -20.68 22.75
C LEU A 636 3.44 -19.31 23.30
N ARG A 637 3.67 -18.37 22.39
CA ARG A 637 4.05 -17.00 22.73
C ARG A 637 3.46 -15.98 21.77
N VAL A 638 3.07 -14.84 22.32
CA VAL A 638 2.81 -13.60 21.57
C VAL A 638 3.82 -12.55 21.97
N HIS A 639 4.53 -11.98 21.00
CA HIS A 639 5.54 -10.95 21.22
C HIS A 639 5.27 -9.73 20.34
N VAL A 640 4.98 -8.59 20.98
CA VAL A 640 4.79 -7.30 20.32
C VAL A 640 5.98 -6.41 20.67
N SER A 641 6.73 -5.95 19.67
CA SER A 641 7.95 -5.16 19.92
C SER A 641 8.26 -4.13 18.86
N THR A 642 9.08 -3.15 19.26
CA THR A 642 9.73 -2.20 18.37
C THR A 642 11.20 -2.07 18.74
N THR A 643 12.05 -1.84 17.74
CA THR A 643 13.47 -1.52 17.96
C THR A 643 13.64 -0.23 18.75
N GLN A 644 12.63 0.66 18.73
CA GLN A 644 12.67 1.92 19.48
C GLN A 644 12.74 1.64 20.99
N ALA A 645 13.88 2.00 21.59
CA ALA A 645 14.19 1.79 23.00
C ALA A 645 13.98 0.34 23.49
N ALA A 646 14.21 -0.65 22.62
CA ALA A 646 14.03 -2.08 22.91
C ALA A 646 12.69 -2.39 23.63
N THR A 647 11.61 -1.74 23.17
CA THR A 647 10.31 -1.79 23.84
C THR A 647 9.53 -3.02 23.40
N SER A 648 9.08 -3.84 24.33
CA SER A 648 8.33 -5.07 24.04
C SER A 648 7.33 -5.49 25.11
N LEU A 649 6.23 -6.10 24.67
CA LEU A 649 5.30 -6.89 25.49
C LEU A 649 5.34 -8.35 25.02
N THR A 650 5.69 -9.26 25.93
CA THR A 650 5.76 -10.70 25.66
C THR A 650 4.80 -11.45 26.58
N LEU A 651 3.97 -12.34 26.02
CA LEU A 651 3.02 -13.18 26.74
C LEU A 651 3.29 -14.65 26.41
N GLY A 652 3.13 -15.54 27.39
CA GLY A 652 3.35 -16.99 27.24
C GLY A 652 4.80 -17.40 27.54
N HIS A 653 5.42 -18.13 26.62
CA HIS A 653 6.78 -18.65 26.77
C HIS A 653 7.84 -17.56 26.55
N LEU A 654 8.53 -17.10 27.59
CA LEU A 654 9.46 -15.97 27.50
C LEU A 654 10.84 -16.46 27.08
N ILE A 655 11.29 -16.12 25.87
CA ILE A 655 12.61 -16.48 25.33
C ILE A 655 13.35 -15.26 24.78
N HIS A 656 14.66 -15.38 24.60
CA HIS A 656 15.40 -14.46 23.74
C HIS A 656 14.99 -14.61 22.28
N GLN A 657 14.88 -13.49 21.56
CA GLN A 657 14.64 -13.50 20.12
C GLN A 657 15.42 -12.37 19.44
N ALA A 658 16.25 -12.75 18.46
CA ALA A 658 16.96 -11.85 17.58
C ALA A 658 16.55 -12.15 16.14
N GLY A 659 15.68 -11.33 15.55
CA GLY A 659 15.12 -11.60 14.22
C GLY A 659 14.40 -12.94 14.14
N ASN A 660 14.94 -13.84 13.31
CA ASN A 660 14.51 -15.23 13.09
C ASN A 660 15.09 -16.23 14.10
N TYR A 661 16.08 -15.84 14.91
CA TYR A 661 16.70 -16.71 15.89
C TYR A 661 15.81 -16.87 17.12
N ARG A 662 15.53 -18.14 17.47
CA ARG A 662 14.76 -18.55 18.64
C ARG A 662 15.73 -18.98 19.74
N GLY A 663 15.91 -18.12 20.74
CA GLY A 663 17.00 -18.22 21.71
C GLY A 663 16.62 -18.87 23.04
N SER A 664 17.42 -18.57 24.06
CA SER A 664 17.36 -19.18 25.39
C SER A 664 16.07 -18.83 26.16
N LEU A 665 15.60 -19.77 26.98
CA LEU A 665 14.48 -19.59 27.92
C LEU A 665 14.82 -18.55 29.00
N ARG A 666 13.87 -17.64 29.23
CA ARG A 666 13.92 -16.62 30.29
C ARG A 666 12.80 -16.80 31.34
N GLY A 667 11.71 -17.48 30.99
CA GLY A 667 10.60 -17.75 31.92
C GLY A 667 9.28 -18.06 31.22
N VAL A 668 8.17 -18.03 31.96
CA VAL A 668 6.80 -18.18 31.45
C VAL A 668 5.91 -17.16 32.14
N GLY A 669 4.98 -16.54 31.40
CA GLY A 669 4.02 -15.58 31.95
C GLY A 669 3.88 -14.33 31.07
N ALA A 670 4.14 -13.16 31.64
CA ALA A 670 4.07 -11.88 30.94
C ALA A 670 5.29 -11.01 31.27
N GLU A 671 5.79 -10.27 30.29
CA GLU A 671 6.87 -9.30 30.45
C GLU A 671 6.55 -8.02 29.66
N LEU A 672 6.68 -6.87 30.31
CA LEU A 672 6.77 -5.56 29.68
C LEU A 672 8.18 -4.99 29.91
N ARG A 673 8.90 -4.68 28.83
CA ARG A 673 10.27 -4.12 28.87
C ARG A 673 10.35 -2.86 28.02
N THR A 674 11.10 -1.86 28.49
CA THR A 674 11.56 -0.70 27.70
C THR A 674 12.84 -0.14 28.31
N ASP A 675 13.75 0.36 27.48
CA ASP A 675 14.96 1.07 27.89
C ASP A 675 14.72 2.60 28.00
N ALA A 676 13.48 3.05 27.78
CA ALA A 676 13.05 4.44 27.90
C ALA A 676 12.01 4.63 29.04
N HIS A 677 11.26 5.73 29.00
CA HIS A 677 10.22 6.01 30.00
C HIS A 677 9.04 5.04 29.87
N GLY A 678 8.62 4.45 30.99
CA GLY A 678 7.41 3.63 31.10
C GLY A 678 6.44 4.18 32.14
N ALA A 679 5.14 3.98 31.93
CA ALA A 679 4.11 4.35 32.89
C ALA A 679 2.95 3.33 32.88
N LEU A 680 2.50 2.90 34.06
CA LEU A 680 1.26 2.14 34.26
C LEU A 680 0.21 3.06 34.88
N ARG A 681 -0.95 3.20 34.24
CA ARG A 681 -2.03 4.09 34.70
C ARG A 681 -3.38 3.38 34.65
N GLY A 682 -4.11 3.40 35.75
CA GLY A 682 -5.52 2.99 35.82
C GLY A 682 -6.32 4.11 36.46
N GLY A 683 -7.12 4.84 35.66
CA GLY A 683 -7.88 6.00 36.14
C GLY A 683 -8.93 5.68 37.21
N ALA A 684 -9.32 4.40 37.31
CA ALA A 684 -10.23 3.87 38.32
C ALA A 684 -9.52 3.01 39.40
N GLY A 685 -8.20 2.86 39.33
CA GLY A 685 -7.39 2.04 40.25
C GLY A 685 -6.39 1.12 39.56
N VAL A 686 -5.41 0.63 40.32
CA VAL A 686 -4.40 -0.35 39.87
C VAL A 686 -4.18 -1.38 40.98
N LEU A 687 -4.29 -2.67 40.64
CA LEU A 687 -4.00 -3.78 41.56
C LEU A 687 -2.74 -4.52 41.10
N LEU A 688 -1.74 -4.58 41.97
CA LEU A 688 -0.51 -5.37 41.80
C LEU A 688 -0.47 -6.41 42.92
N THR A 689 -0.64 -7.69 42.58
CA THR A 689 -0.80 -8.75 43.58
C THR A 689 -0.09 -10.04 43.22
N THR A 690 0.45 -10.74 44.21
CA THR A 690 0.98 -12.11 44.08
C THR A 690 0.03 -13.17 44.62
N TYR A 691 -1.19 -12.79 45.00
CA TYR A 691 -2.21 -13.75 45.42
C TYR A 691 -2.75 -14.47 44.19
N ALA A 692 -2.69 -15.81 44.20
CA ALA A 692 -3.25 -16.61 43.14
C ALA A 692 -4.78 -16.56 43.20
N ALA A 693 -5.41 -16.25 42.07
CA ALA A 693 -6.85 -16.40 41.90
C ALA A 693 -7.22 -17.89 41.88
N GLN A 694 -8.34 -18.27 42.51
CA GLN A 694 -8.86 -19.64 42.40
C GLN A 694 -9.49 -19.86 41.02
N ALA A 695 -9.58 -21.11 40.56
CA ALA A 695 -10.26 -21.41 39.30
C ALA A 695 -11.74 -20.96 39.39
N GLY A 696 -12.17 -20.08 38.47
CA GLY A 696 -13.51 -19.49 38.48
C GLY A 696 -13.63 -18.16 39.25
N ALA A 697 -12.54 -17.66 39.83
CA ALA A 697 -12.52 -16.34 40.45
C ALA A 697 -12.74 -15.20 39.43
N PRO A 698 -13.57 -14.19 39.74
CA PRO A 698 -13.77 -13.03 38.89
C PRO A 698 -12.50 -12.17 38.76
N SER A 699 -12.33 -11.53 37.60
CA SER A 699 -11.26 -10.55 37.37
C SER A 699 -11.40 -9.37 38.35
N GLY A 700 -10.33 -9.01 39.05
CA GLY A 700 -10.33 -7.94 40.06
C GLY A 700 -10.49 -8.41 41.51
N GLU A 701 -10.55 -9.73 41.77
CA GLU A 701 -10.51 -10.26 43.14
C GLU A 701 -9.24 -9.83 43.88
N ALA A 702 -9.41 -9.24 45.08
CA ALA A 702 -8.33 -8.73 45.91
C ALA A 702 -8.43 -9.21 47.37
N ALA A 703 -8.90 -10.44 47.60
CA ALA A 703 -9.19 -10.98 48.94
C ALA A 703 -8.04 -10.84 49.96
N GLY A 704 -6.79 -11.03 49.51
CA GLY A 704 -5.60 -10.82 50.33
C GLY A 704 -5.43 -9.36 50.77
N ALA A 705 -5.62 -8.42 49.85
CA ALA A 705 -5.55 -6.99 50.15
C ALA A 705 -6.70 -6.53 51.06
N GLN A 706 -7.92 -7.04 50.83
CA GLN A 706 -9.09 -6.78 51.67
C GLN A 706 -8.86 -7.26 53.11
N THR A 707 -8.33 -8.48 53.27
CA THR A 707 -8.02 -9.06 54.58
C THR A 707 -6.97 -8.23 55.33
N LEU A 708 -5.87 -7.85 54.67
CA LEU A 708 -4.82 -7.02 55.28
C LEU A 708 -5.32 -5.61 55.61
N ALA A 709 -6.14 -5.00 54.76
CA ALA A 709 -6.75 -3.69 55.02
C ALA A 709 -7.69 -3.75 56.23
N SER A 710 -8.50 -4.80 56.35
CA SER A 710 -9.36 -5.05 57.51
C SER A 710 -8.56 -5.24 58.80
N GLN A 711 -7.50 -6.06 58.76
CA GLN A 711 -6.60 -6.27 59.90
C GLN A 711 -5.92 -4.97 60.36
N ALA A 712 -5.40 -4.17 59.43
CA ALA A 712 -4.79 -2.88 59.74
C ALA A 712 -5.80 -1.92 60.39
N HIS A 713 -7.04 -1.87 59.87
CA HIS A 713 -8.10 -1.06 60.46
C HIS A 713 -8.43 -1.48 61.90
N LEU A 714 -8.63 -2.79 62.15
CA LEU A 714 -8.95 -3.32 63.47
C LEU A 714 -7.80 -3.11 64.47
N MET A 715 -6.56 -3.34 64.04
CA MET A 715 -5.37 -3.12 64.86
C MET A 715 -5.24 -1.65 65.26
N ALA A 716 -5.36 -0.73 64.30
CA ALA A 716 -5.27 0.70 64.55
C ALA A 716 -6.37 1.18 65.50
N LYS A 717 -7.60 0.68 65.36
CA LYS A 717 -8.70 0.99 66.29
C LYS A 717 -8.40 0.51 67.71
N SER A 718 -7.94 -0.73 67.86
CA SER A 718 -7.58 -1.26 69.19
C SER A 718 -6.47 -0.46 69.85
N LEU A 719 -5.44 -0.05 69.10
CA LEU A 719 -4.35 0.78 69.62
C LEU A 719 -4.79 2.20 69.94
N ASP A 720 -5.70 2.77 69.14
CA ASP A 720 -6.29 4.08 69.40
C ASP A 720 -7.13 4.11 70.68
N ASP A 721 -7.90 3.06 70.95
CA ASP A 721 -8.67 2.92 72.19
C ASP A 721 -7.72 2.86 73.40
N MET A 722 -6.60 2.15 73.30
CA MET A 722 -5.58 2.10 74.35
C MET A 722 -4.85 3.43 74.51
N ALA A 723 -4.48 4.10 73.42
CA ALA A 723 -3.87 5.42 73.46
C ALA A 723 -4.78 6.43 74.18
N GLY A 724 -6.08 6.39 73.88
CA GLY A 724 -7.09 7.20 74.58
C GLY A 724 -7.21 6.88 76.08
N ALA A 725 -7.25 5.59 76.44
CA ALA A 725 -7.32 5.16 77.84
C ALA A 725 -6.09 5.58 78.67
N HIS A 726 -4.92 5.63 78.05
CA HIS A 726 -3.66 6.06 78.66
C HIS A 726 -3.35 7.56 78.45
N GLN A 727 -4.32 8.35 77.99
CA GLN A 727 -4.19 9.80 77.77
C GLN A 727 -2.99 10.19 76.88
N SER A 728 -2.63 9.32 75.92
CA SER A 728 -1.59 9.58 74.92
C SER A 728 -2.18 10.23 73.67
N VAL A 729 -1.32 10.57 72.70
CA VAL A 729 -1.73 11.07 71.39
C VAL A 729 -2.46 9.96 70.64
N ARG A 730 -3.74 10.21 70.30
CA ARG A 730 -4.62 9.27 69.59
C ARG A 730 -4.24 9.10 68.11
N LEU A 731 -4.61 7.96 67.51
CA LEU A 731 -4.22 7.62 66.13
C LEU A 731 -5.20 8.22 65.11
N ALA A 732 -4.77 9.26 64.39
CA ALA A 732 -5.57 9.89 63.33
C ALA A 732 -6.03 8.91 62.23
N SER A 733 -5.28 7.84 61.97
CA SER A 733 -5.64 6.80 61.00
C SER A 733 -6.88 5.98 61.38
N ALA A 734 -7.22 5.92 62.68
CA ALA A 734 -8.38 5.22 63.24
C ALA A 734 -9.48 6.20 63.71
N LEU A 735 -9.10 7.34 64.28
CA LEU A 735 -10.02 8.34 64.78
C LEU A 735 -10.59 9.23 63.67
N GLY A 736 -9.78 9.62 62.68
CA GLY A 736 -10.06 10.66 61.70
C GLY A 736 -9.03 11.79 61.74
N THR A 737 -8.81 12.46 60.61
CA THR A 737 -7.75 13.47 60.42
C THR A 737 -8.23 14.91 60.54
N GLU A 738 -9.50 15.18 60.22
CA GLU A 738 -10.13 16.51 60.35
C GLU A 738 -11.28 16.47 61.35
N GLN A 739 -12.15 15.47 61.25
CA GLN A 739 -13.25 15.21 62.16
C GLN A 739 -13.25 13.74 62.56
N ALA A 740 -13.65 13.46 63.81
CA ALA A 740 -13.82 12.10 64.29
C ALA A 740 -14.80 11.31 63.40
N GLY A 741 -14.39 10.12 62.98
CA GLY A 741 -15.15 9.24 62.10
C GLY A 741 -15.02 9.55 60.61
N ALA A 742 -14.27 10.59 60.21
CA ALA A 742 -14.17 11.01 58.81
C ALA A 742 -12.72 11.03 58.31
N SER A 743 -12.56 10.97 56.99
CA SER A 743 -11.29 11.17 56.28
C SER A 743 -11.48 12.12 55.11
N ARG A 744 -10.38 12.61 54.53
CA ARG A 744 -10.50 13.42 53.29
C ARG A 744 -11.07 12.64 52.11
N ARG A 745 -10.97 11.30 52.13
CA ARG A 745 -11.46 10.41 51.07
C ARG A 745 -12.95 10.07 51.21
N ASP A 746 -13.39 9.86 52.44
CA ASP A 746 -14.75 9.45 52.76
C ASP A 746 -15.21 10.17 54.04
N PRO A 747 -16.25 11.02 53.96
CA PRO A 747 -16.72 11.81 55.11
C PRO A 747 -17.39 10.95 56.19
N GLU A 748 -17.72 9.68 55.89
CA GLU A 748 -18.39 8.77 56.83
C GLU A 748 -17.42 7.79 57.51
N TYR A 749 -16.16 7.71 57.05
CA TYR A 749 -15.20 6.72 57.53
C TYR A 749 -13.80 7.30 57.79
N PRO A 750 -13.12 6.90 58.89
CA PRO A 750 -11.74 7.28 59.15
C PRO A 750 -10.78 6.62 58.12
N PRO A 751 -9.54 7.12 57.96
CA PRO A 751 -8.69 6.80 56.81
C PRO A 751 -8.51 5.30 56.49
N LEU A 752 -8.27 4.45 57.50
CA LEU A 752 -8.10 3.00 57.29
C LEU A 752 -9.43 2.27 57.00
N ALA A 753 -10.54 2.71 57.59
CA ALA A 753 -11.87 2.16 57.30
C ALA A 753 -12.31 2.52 55.87
N ALA A 754 -12.08 3.77 55.45
CA ALA A 754 -12.33 4.23 54.10
C ALA A 754 -11.48 3.47 53.07
N PHE A 755 -10.21 3.19 53.38
CA PHE A 755 -9.35 2.37 52.52
C PHE A 755 -9.85 0.92 52.40
N HIS A 756 -10.21 0.29 53.52
CA HIS A 756 -10.80 -1.06 53.51
C HIS A 756 -12.08 -1.10 52.66
N ARG A 757 -12.97 -0.11 52.78
CA ARG A 757 -14.19 0.01 51.95
C ARG A 757 -13.86 0.12 50.46
N ALA A 758 -12.84 0.90 50.09
CA ALA A 758 -12.44 1.09 48.69
C ALA A 758 -11.97 -0.21 48.02
N VAL A 759 -11.24 -1.07 48.75
CA VAL A 759 -10.73 -2.36 48.22
C VAL A 759 -11.75 -3.50 48.32
N SER A 760 -12.80 -3.33 49.13
CA SER A 760 -13.89 -4.29 49.31
C SER A 760 -15.10 -4.02 48.40
N GLY A 761 -14.90 -3.26 47.33
CA GLY A 761 -15.98 -2.92 46.40
C GLY A 761 -16.46 -4.09 45.55
N THR A 762 -17.69 -3.97 45.06
CA THR A 762 -18.36 -4.98 44.25
C THR A 762 -19.29 -4.31 43.24
N VAL A 763 -19.38 -4.83 42.02
CA VAL A 763 -20.22 -4.30 40.93
C VAL A 763 -21.00 -5.41 40.24
N ALA A 764 -22.14 -5.11 39.61
CA ALA A 764 -22.92 -6.07 38.83
C ALA A 764 -22.08 -6.74 37.71
N GLY A 765 -22.12 -8.07 37.64
CA GLY A 765 -21.41 -8.85 36.63
C GLY A 765 -22.13 -8.96 35.28
N GLU A 766 -23.42 -8.63 35.23
CA GLU A 766 -24.30 -8.89 34.07
C GLU A 766 -24.28 -7.76 33.01
N GLY A 767 -23.76 -6.57 33.32
CA GLY A 767 -23.75 -5.46 32.37
C GLY A 767 -23.01 -4.20 32.83
N LEU A 768 -22.50 -3.42 31.87
CA LEU A 768 -21.67 -2.24 32.13
C LEU A 768 -22.43 -1.09 32.85
N SER A 769 -23.69 -0.83 32.47
CA SER A 769 -24.50 0.24 33.06
C SER A 769 -24.79 0.02 34.55
N PRO A 770 -25.31 -1.14 35.00
CA PRO A 770 -25.48 -1.39 36.43
C PRO A 770 -24.13 -1.46 37.17
N ALA A 771 -23.07 -1.98 36.54
CA ALA A 771 -21.74 -1.99 37.14
C ALA A 771 -21.21 -0.57 37.44
N ARG A 772 -21.43 0.40 36.53
CA ARG A 772 -21.10 1.81 36.75
C ARG A 772 -21.91 2.43 37.89
N GLY A 773 -23.18 2.08 38.03
CA GLY A 773 -24.03 2.53 39.14
C GLY A 773 -23.54 1.99 40.50
N ASP A 774 -23.15 0.73 40.55
CA ASP A 774 -22.58 0.10 41.74
C ASP A 774 -21.24 0.71 42.15
N ALA A 775 -20.35 0.96 41.17
CA ALA A 775 -19.08 1.62 41.42
C ALA A 775 -19.29 3.05 41.96
N ALA A 776 -20.21 3.82 41.37
CA ALA A 776 -20.52 5.18 41.82
C ALA A 776 -21.14 5.22 43.23
N SER A 777 -21.93 4.22 43.59
CA SER A 777 -22.53 4.09 44.92
C SER A 777 -21.61 3.45 45.97
N ARG A 778 -20.36 3.12 45.60
CA ARG A 778 -19.37 2.46 46.47
C ARG A 778 -19.92 1.19 47.12
N HIS A 779 -20.61 0.36 46.33
CA HIS A 779 -21.24 -0.86 46.81
C HIS A 779 -20.19 -1.89 47.28
N THR A 780 -20.43 -2.54 48.42
CA THR A 780 -19.46 -3.46 49.08
C THR A 780 -20.09 -4.78 49.53
N GLN A 781 -21.38 -5.00 49.26
CA GLN A 781 -22.05 -6.24 49.66
C GLN A 781 -21.75 -7.36 48.67
N ALA A 782 -21.22 -8.47 49.17
CA ALA A 782 -21.06 -9.69 48.40
C ALA A 782 -22.43 -10.40 48.27
N VAL A 783 -23.19 -10.02 47.25
CA VAL A 783 -24.46 -10.66 46.85
C VAL A 783 -24.29 -11.39 45.51
N GLU A 784 -25.10 -12.43 45.30
CA GLU A 784 -25.12 -13.19 44.04
C GLU A 784 -25.33 -12.26 42.84
N GLY A 785 -24.55 -12.46 41.77
CA GLY A 785 -24.56 -11.60 40.57
C GLY A 785 -23.61 -10.39 40.60
N LYS A 786 -22.89 -10.14 41.70
CA LYS A 786 -21.84 -9.09 41.78
C LYS A 786 -20.43 -9.66 41.85
N VAL A 787 -19.49 -8.92 41.26
CA VAL A 787 -18.08 -9.25 41.16
C VAL A 787 -17.22 -8.21 41.89
N PRO A 788 -16.07 -8.60 42.49
CA PRO A 788 -15.14 -7.69 43.15
C PRO A 788 -14.64 -6.57 42.21
N HIS A 789 -14.51 -5.35 42.76
CA HIS A 789 -14.07 -4.16 42.04
C HIS A 789 -13.55 -3.11 43.03
N THR A 790 -12.54 -2.31 42.67
CA THR A 790 -12.12 -1.18 43.52
C THR A 790 -13.05 0.01 43.31
N ASN A 791 -13.69 0.51 44.36
CA ASN A 791 -14.67 1.60 44.23
C ASN A 791 -14.06 3.00 44.11
N ASP A 792 -12.75 3.13 44.36
CA ASP A 792 -12.01 4.38 44.25
C ASP A 792 -10.72 4.18 43.44
N ALA A 793 -10.15 5.28 42.93
CA ALA A 793 -8.87 5.30 42.24
C ALA A 793 -7.68 5.08 43.20
N VAL A 794 -7.48 3.82 43.61
CA VAL A 794 -6.39 3.41 44.51
C VAL A 794 -5.37 2.54 43.80
N VAL A 795 -4.09 2.68 44.19
CA VAL A 795 -3.04 1.72 43.84
C VAL A 795 -2.87 0.77 45.02
N VAL A 796 -3.16 -0.51 44.80
CA VAL A 796 -3.05 -1.56 45.82
C VAL A 796 -1.90 -2.48 45.44
N MET A 797 -0.90 -2.57 46.32
CA MET A 797 0.20 -3.52 46.22
C MET A 797 0.08 -4.54 47.35
N ALA A 798 -0.17 -5.81 47.02
CA ALA A 798 -0.38 -6.86 48.00
C ALA A 798 0.45 -8.11 47.66
N ALA A 799 1.30 -8.53 48.59
CA ALA A 799 2.10 -9.74 48.44
C ALA A 799 1.69 -10.80 49.47
N ARG A 800 1.65 -12.06 49.05
CA ARG A 800 1.32 -13.20 49.95
C ARG A 800 2.47 -13.55 50.87
N ALA A 801 3.70 -13.50 50.37
CA ALA A 801 4.91 -13.91 51.12
C ALA A 801 5.77 -12.73 51.58
N GLY A 802 5.96 -11.70 50.75
CA GLY A 802 6.75 -10.53 51.11
C GLY A 802 6.73 -9.44 50.05
N LEU A 803 6.93 -8.19 50.48
CA LEU A 803 7.00 -6.99 49.64
C LEU A 803 8.20 -6.15 50.09
N ALA A 804 9.06 -5.75 49.16
CA ALA A 804 10.21 -4.89 49.44
C ALA A 804 10.15 -3.63 48.57
N GLN A 805 10.44 -2.49 49.19
CA GLN A 805 10.70 -1.21 48.51
C GLN A 805 12.14 -0.81 48.87
N VAL A 806 12.98 -0.58 47.87
CA VAL A 806 14.41 -0.30 48.05
C VAL A 806 14.80 0.85 47.14
N ALA A 807 15.63 1.77 47.63
CA ALA A 807 16.18 2.86 46.85
C ALA A 807 17.67 3.05 47.17
N GLY A 808 18.50 3.26 46.15
CA GLY A 808 19.95 3.44 46.33
C GLY A 808 20.36 4.81 46.91
N GLN A 809 19.47 5.80 46.89
CA GLN A 809 19.76 7.16 47.39
C GLN A 809 18.74 7.61 48.45
N HIS A 810 17.46 7.67 48.10
CA HIS A 810 16.42 8.16 49.02
C HIS A 810 15.08 7.48 48.78
N MET A 811 14.29 7.37 49.84
CA MET A 811 12.91 6.92 49.81
C MET A 811 12.04 8.01 50.43
N GLN A 812 10.97 8.40 49.75
CA GLN A 812 10.11 9.49 50.19
C GLN A 812 8.64 9.05 50.21
N TYR A 813 8.01 9.20 51.38
CA TYR A 813 6.58 8.98 51.58
C TYR A 813 5.94 10.30 52.03
N VAL A 814 4.97 10.79 51.26
CA VAL A 814 4.21 12.01 51.57
C VAL A 814 2.73 11.70 51.33
N ALA A 815 1.88 12.02 52.30
CA ALA A 815 0.44 11.91 52.15
C ALA A 815 -0.22 13.24 52.54
N GLY A 816 -1.26 13.61 51.79
CA GLY A 816 -2.08 14.77 52.14
C GLY A 816 -3.01 14.52 53.33
N ASP A 817 -3.33 13.26 53.64
CA ASP A 817 -4.27 12.89 54.71
C ASP A 817 -3.57 12.16 55.87
N ALA A 818 -3.15 10.91 55.68
CA ALA A 818 -2.41 10.14 56.70
C ALA A 818 -1.39 9.19 56.07
N VAL A 819 -0.21 9.06 56.71
CA VAL A 819 0.71 7.93 56.50
C VAL A 819 0.57 6.99 57.70
N HIS A 820 0.29 5.71 57.45
CA HIS A 820 0.15 4.70 58.49
C HIS A 820 1.12 3.55 58.23
N ALA A 821 1.92 3.20 59.24
CA ALA A 821 2.79 2.05 59.24
C ALA A 821 2.46 1.17 60.44
N SER A 822 2.10 -0.08 60.19
CA SER A 822 1.80 -1.08 61.23
C SER A 822 2.21 -2.47 60.77
N ALA A 823 2.51 -3.32 61.74
CA ALA A 823 2.77 -4.74 61.53
C ALA A 823 2.09 -5.52 62.66
N GLY A 824 1.57 -6.71 62.37
CA GLY A 824 0.95 -7.56 63.39
C GLY A 824 1.93 -8.11 64.44
N LYS A 825 3.24 -7.90 64.25
CA LYS A 825 4.32 -8.26 65.18
C LYS A 825 5.29 -7.10 65.33
N ASP A 826 6.42 -7.11 64.61
CA ASP A 826 7.54 -6.20 64.84
C ASP A 826 7.66 -5.12 63.74
N VAL A 827 8.04 -3.91 64.14
CA VAL A 827 8.48 -2.81 63.24
C VAL A 827 9.86 -2.33 63.70
N ASN A 828 10.84 -2.36 62.79
CA ASN A 828 12.21 -1.97 63.09
C ASN A 828 12.62 -0.73 62.28
N HIS A 829 13.15 0.29 62.96
CA HIS A 829 13.75 1.47 62.34
C HIS A 829 15.25 1.52 62.67
N ALA A 830 16.10 1.13 61.73
CA ALA A 830 17.56 1.15 61.87
C ALA A 830 18.16 2.25 60.98
N VAL A 831 18.88 3.21 61.58
CA VAL A 831 19.49 4.35 60.88
C VAL A 831 20.94 4.50 61.30
N ALA A 832 21.87 4.41 60.34
CA ALA A 832 23.30 4.54 60.61
C ALA A 832 23.74 5.98 60.92
N GLY A 833 23.10 6.97 60.30
CA GLY A 833 23.37 8.39 60.50
C GLY A 833 22.56 8.97 61.66
N SER A 834 21.44 9.62 61.35
CA SER A 834 20.58 10.26 62.35
C SER A 834 19.12 9.98 62.07
N LEU A 835 18.38 9.52 63.08
CA LEU A 835 16.92 9.47 63.06
C LEU A 835 16.37 10.78 63.64
N ARG A 836 15.46 11.44 62.92
CA ARG A 836 14.78 12.66 63.36
C ARG A 836 13.27 12.49 63.25
N ILE A 837 12.54 12.89 64.30
CA ILE A 837 11.07 12.87 64.35
C ILE A 837 10.62 14.29 64.66
N HIS A 838 9.77 14.86 63.78
CA HIS A 838 9.23 16.20 63.91
C HIS A 838 7.71 16.14 63.80
N ALA A 839 6.99 16.80 64.70
CA ALA A 839 5.54 16.91 64.67
C ALA A 839 5.12 18.36 64.97
N GLY A 840 4.15 18.88 64.22
CA GLY A 840 3.66 20.26 64.41
C GLY A 840 2.58 20.41 65.49
N GLN A 841 1.88 19.33 65.83
CA GLN A 841 0.81 19.34 66.84
C GLN A 841 1.20 18.50 68.06
N ALA A 842 1.41 17.20 67.88
CA ALA A 842 1.76 16.30 68.96
C ALA A 842 2.60 15.12 68.46
N ALA A 843 3.51 14.63 69.30
CA ALA A 843 4.21 13.37 69.13
C ALA A 843 3.98 12.51 70.37
N GLY A 844 3.49 11.29 70.19
CA GLY A 844 3.19 10.36 71.29
C GLY A 844 3.95 9.05 71.14
N VAL A 845 4.42 8.51 72.25
CA VAL A 845 5.00 7.17 72.35
C VAL A 845 4.30 6.46 73.50
N VAL A 846 3.78 5.26 73.25
CA VAL A 846 3.16 4.42 74.26
C VAL A 846 3.68 2.99 74.10
N ALA A 847 4.04 2.35 75.22
CA ALA A 847 4.56 0.98 75.25
C ALA A 847 3.88 0.19 76.37
N GLY A 848 3.86 -1.14 76.25
CA GLY A 848 3.32 -2.03 77.30
C GLY A 848 1.80 -1.98 77.51
N VAL A 849 1.03 -1.53 76.52
CA VAL A 849 -0.45 -1.43 76.61
C VAL A 849 -1.19 -2.74 76.33
N GLN A 850 -0.47 -3.81 75.98
CA GLN A 850 -1.06 -5.12 75.72
C GLN A 850 -1.08 -5.98 76.99
N LYS A 851 -2.27 -6.50 77.33
CA LYS A 851 -2.48 -7.35 78.52
C LYS A 851 -1.72 -8.67 78.39
N GLY A 852 -0.86 -8.99 79.36
CA GLY A 852 -0.13 -10.27 79.44
C GLY A 852 1.18 -10.34 78.65
N ALA A 853 1.72 -9.21 78.17
CA ALA A 853 3.04 -9.18 77.56
C ALA A 853 4.14 -9.47 78.60
N GLN A 854 5.01 -10.44 78.31
CA GLN A 854 6.26 -10.64 79.05
C GLN A 854 7.30 -9.65 78.49
N ASP A 855 8.09 -9.04 79.36
CA ASP A 855 9.18 -8.09 79.01
C ASP A 855 8.75 -6.80 78.28
N ALA A 856 7.55 -6.28 78.57
CA ALA A 856 7.11 -4.99 78.06
C ALA A 856 7.74 -3.80 78.81
N GLY A 857 8.30 -2.84 78.07
CA GLY A 857 8.89 -1.62 78.63
C GLY A 857 9.23 -0.58 77.56
N LEU A 858 9.71 0.58 77.99
CA LEU A 858 10.26 1.63 77.12
C LEU A 858 11.68 1.96 77.58
N ASP A 859 12.66 1.66 76.72
CA ASP A 859 14.07 1.96 76.96
C ASP A 859 14.55 3.12 76.09
N VAL A 860 15.21 4.10 76.71
CA VAL A 860 15.87 5.22 76.01
C VAL A 860 17.32 5.28 76.48
N ILE A 861 18.24 4.84 75.62
CA ILE A 861 19.65 4.64 75.96
C ILE A 861 20.52 5.46 75.01
N CYS A 862 21.42 6.30 75.56
CA CYS A 862 22.52 6.92 74.81
C CYS A 862 23.85 6.40 75.36
N ALA A 863 24.69 5.84 74.49
CA ALA A 863 25.91 5.14 74.91
C ALA A 863 27.10 6.08 75.15
N THR A 864 27.25 7.13 74.35
CA THR A 864 28.47 7.97 74.33
C THR A 864 28.25 9.42 74.71
N ALA A 865 27.01 9.93 74.65
CA ALA A 865 26.68 11.34 74.83
C ALA A 865 25.43 11.53 75.70
N ASP A 866 24.97 12.78 75.84
CA ASP A 866 23.88 13.14 76.73
C ASP A 866 22.49 12.76 76.18
N VAL A 867 21.57 12.41 77.07
CA VAL A 867 20.12 12.40 76.80
C VAL A 867 19.55 13.72 77.32
N SER A 868 18.95 14.53 76.43
CA SER A 868 18.34 15.82 76.79
C SER A 868 16.83 15.79 76.57
N VAL A 869 16.07 16.09 77.62
CA VAL A 869 14.59 16.23 77.59
C VAL A 869 14.22 17.60 78.12
N GLN A 870 13.44 18.37 77.36
CA GLN A 870 13.12 19.76 77.68
C GLN A 870 11.67 20.11 77.32
N ALA A 871 11.04 20.95 78.16
CA ALA A 871 9.82 21.68 77.84
C ALA A 871 10.16 23.18 77.91
N GLN A 872 10.08 23.90 76.78
CA GLN A 872 10.53 25.29 76.69
C GLN A 872 9.41 26.31 76.95
N GLY A 873 8.17 25.97 76.58
CA GLY A 873 7.00 26.85 76.74
C GLY A 873 6.10 26.49 77.93
N ASP A 874 6.26 25.33 78.56
CA ASP A 874 5.38 24.85 79.65
C ASP A 874 6.09 23.81 80.56
N VAL A 875 5.33 23.15 81.44
CA VAL A 875 5.81 22.22 82.47
C VAL A 875 6.33 20.90 81.89
N LEU A 876 7.54 20.50 82.31
CA LEU A 876 8.01 19.12 82.18
C LEU A 876 7.47 18.26 83.35
N THR A 877 6.71 17.21 83.05
CA THR A 877 6.10 16.31 84.05
C THR A 877 6.75 14.91 84.00
N ALA A 878 7.19 14.40 85.14
CA ALA A 878 7.60 13.00 85.32
C ALA A 878 6.84 12.38 86.50
N GLN A 879 6.10 11.30 86.26
CA GLN A 879 5.21 10.66 87.25
C GLN A 879 5.43 9.15 87.25
N ALA A 880 5.38 8.53 88.43
CA ALA A 880 5.41 7.07 88.61
C ALA A 880 4.48 6.68 89.76
N GLN A 881 3.84 5.50 89.67
CA GLN A 881 3.03 4.95 90.76
C GLN A 881 3.90 4.44 91.92
N GLN A 882 5.10 3.95 91.61
CA GLN A 882 6.09 3.51 92.58
C GLN A 882 7.20 4.56 92.69
N ASP A 883 8.41 4.25 92.23
CA ASP A 883 9.59 5.07 92.47
C ASP A 883 9.97 5.91 91.25
N ILE A 884 10.44 7.14 91.50
CA ILE A 884 11.26 7.90 90.54
C ILE A 884 12.70 7.84 91.04
N LEU A 885 13.54 7.04 90.37
CA LEU A 885 14.94 6.85 90.74
C LEU A 885 15.86 7.72 89.86
N LEU A 886 16.52 8.72 90.47
CA LEU A 886 17.53 9.55 89.83
C LEU A 886 18.90 9.27 90.47
N THR A 887 19.81 8.64 89.72
CA THR A 887 21.13 8.25 90.23
C THR A 887 22.24 8.69 89.29
N ALA A 888 23.38 9.08 89.86
CA ALA A 888 24.61 9.35 89.12
C ALA A 888 25.72 8.46 89.68
N ARG A 889 26.41 7.70 88.84
CA ARG A 889 27.44 6.74 89.29
C ARG A 889 28.73 7.40 89.77
N ALA A 890 29.19 8.44 89.07
CA ALA A 890 30.45 9.13 89.34
C ALA A 890 30.30 10.66 89.47
N GLY A 891 29.12 11.18 89.16
CA GLY A 891 28.83 12.61 89.11
C GLY A 891 27.81 13.06 90.16
N LYS A 892 27.13 14.17 89.88
CA LYS A 892 26.12 14.78 90.76
C LYS A 892 24.73 14.73 90.13
N VAL A 893 23.70 14.55 90.96
CA VAL A 893 22.31 14.87 90.60
C VAL A 893 22.06 16.33 90.98
N LYS A 894 21.64 17.17 90.02
CA LYS A 894 21.43 18.61 90.23
C LYS A 894 19.97 18.98 89.95
N ALA A 895 19.32 19.63 90.91
CA ALA A 895 18.03 20.30 90.74
C ALA A 895 18.22 21.78 91.09
N ALA A 896 17.83 22.69 90.18
CA ALA A 896 18.00 24.13 90.34
C ALA A 896 16.78 24.86 89.78
N SER A 897 16.40 25.98 90.39
CA SER A 897 15.27 26.83 89.96
C SER A 897 15.59 28.30 90.27
N PRO A 898 15.24 29.26 89.40
CA PRO A 898 15.47 30.68 89.64
C PRO A 898 14.58 31.24 90.76
N THR A 899 13.45 30.59 91.04
CA THR A 899 12.45 31.07 92.03
C THR A 899 12.38 30.16 93.25
N ARG A 900 11.99 28.90 93.05
CA ARG A 900 11.74 27.96 94.15
C ARG A 900 11.98 26.49 93.79
N ILE A 901 12.44 25.71 94.76
CA ILE A 901 12.45 24.24 94.75
C ILE A 901 11.69 23.75 95.98
N ARG A 902 10.69 22.86 95.80
CA ARG A 902 9.91 22.29 96.89
C ARG A 902 9.92 20.76 96.80
N ILE A 903 10.36 20.12 97.87
CA ILE A 903 10.24 18.66 98.07
C ILE A 903 9.24 18.48 99.20
N ALA A 904 8.14 17.77 98.96
CA ALA A 904 7.07 17.65 99.94
C ALA A 904 6.45 16.25 99.92
N THR A 905 5.94 15.83 101.07
CA THR A 905 5.14 14.62 101.23
C THR A 905 3.67 14.98 101.38
N ALA A 906 2.77 14.05 101.05
CA ALA A 906 1.33 14.25 101.21
C ALA A 906 0.92 14.51 102.68
N ALA A 907 1.70 14.01 103.65
CA ALA A 907 1.47 14.19 105.08
C ALA A 907 1.95 15.54 105.66
N GLY A 908 2.47 16.45 104.81
CA GLY A 908 2.77 17.83 105.19
C GLY A 908 4.22 18.15 105.55
N ALA A 909 5.13 17.17 105.58
CA ALA A 909 6.57 17.44 105.72
C ALA A 909 7.17 17.94 104.39
N SER A 910 8.00 18.99 104.43
CA SER A 910 8.62 19.57 103.24
C SER A 910 9.95 20.28 103.49
N ILE A 911 10.74 20.38 102.43
CA ILE A 911 11.92 21.24 102.31
C ILE A 911 11.64 22.21 101.16
N LEU A 912 11.63 23.50 101.46
CA LEU A 912 11.44 24.59 100.51
C LEU A 912 12.74 25.41 100.41
N ILE A 913 13.21 25.63 99.19
CA ILE A 913 14.34 26.50 98.88
C ILE A 913 13.79 27.66 98.04
N GLU A 914 13.79 28.89 98.56
CA GLU A 914 13.20 30.07 97.91
C GLU A 914 13.91 31.36 98.36
N GLY A 915 14.21 32.26 97.42
CA GLY A 915 14.85 33.55 97.72
C GLY A 915 16.21 33.45 98.43
N GLY A 916 16.93 32.33 98.27
CA GLY A 916 18.19 32.04 98.95
C GLY A 916 18.05 31.43 100.35
N ASN A 917 16.83 31.24 100.86
CA ASN A 917 16.55 30.64 102.16
C ASN A 917 16.18 29.15 102.04
N ILE A 918 16.48 28.37 103.07
CA ILE A 918 16.01 26.99 103.22
C ILE A 918 15.01 26.94 104.38
N THR A 919 13.75 26.63 104.07
CA THR A 919 12.67 26.44 105.05
C THR A 919 12.35 24.96 105.16
N VAL A 920 12.58 24.37 106.32
CA VAL A 920 12.20 22.99 106.63
C VAL A 920 10.93 23.00 107.47
N THR A 921 9.85 22.44 106.93
CA THR A 921 8.55 22.36 107.59
C THR A 921 8.25 20.91 107.91
N ALA A 922 8.11 20.57 109.19
CA ALA A 922 7.69 19.25 109.63
C ALA A 922 6.53 19.40 110.64
N PRO A 923 5.39 18.73 110.43
CA PRO A 923 4.30 18.70 111.42
C PRO A 923 4.70 18.03 112.74
N GLY A 924 5.78 17.25 112.75
CA GLY A 924 6.34 16.55 113.91
C GLY A 924 7.82 16.88 114.16
N ARG A 925 8.55 15.95 114.80
CA ARG A 925 9.96 16.12 115.21
C ARG A 925 10.92 16.12 114.00
N ILE A 926 11.85 17.08 113.96
CA ILE A 926 12.99 17.09 113.01
C ILE A 926 14.20 16.47 113.73
N ASP A 927 14.66 15.30 113.28
CA ASP A 927 15.86 14.65 113.80
C ASP A 927 17.08 15.00 112.94
N VAL A 928 18.04 15.73 113.52
CA VAL A 928 19.32 16.09 112.88
C VAL A 928 20.45 15.36 113.61
N LYS A 929 21.08 14.37 112.97
CA LYS A 929 22.16 13.57 113.57
C LYS A 929 23.54 14.03 113.05
N MET A 930 24.39 14.57 113.92
CA MET A 930 25.74 15.06 113.56
C MET A 930 26.70 15.11 114.77
N SER A 931 28.01 15.12 114.52
CA SER A 931 29.09 15.14 115.53
C SER A 931 29.66 16.54 115.83
N ASP A 932 29.59 17.52 114.92
CA ASP A 932 29.98 18.91 115.15
C ASP A 932 29.07 19.87 114.35
N LYS A 933 28.71 21.03 114.91
CA LYS A 933 27.73 21.98 114.34
C LYS A 933 28.27 23.40 114.37
N ARG A 934 28.55 23.98 113.20
CA ARG A 934 29.02 25.37 113.03
C ARG A 934 28.09 26.14 112.09
N PHE A 935 27.73 27.37 112.45
CA PHE A 935 27.01 28.31 111.60
C PHE A 935 27.98 29.41 111.18
N GLU A 936 28.49 29.33 109.95
CA GLU A 936 29.37 30.35 109.37
C GLU A 936 28.56 31.36 108.54
N GLY A 937 29.13 32.55 108.29
CA GLY A 937 28.46 33.62 107.55
C GLY A 937 28.09 33.24 106.11
N ALA A 938 27.11 33.95 105.53
CA ALA A 938 26.58 33.61 104.22
C ALA A 938 27.65 33.59 103.11
N THR A 939 27.80 32.44 102.44
CA THR A 939 28.60 32.32 101.21
C THR A 939 27.64 32.23 100.03
N ARG A 940 27.84 33.06 99.01
CA ARG A 940 26.98 33.13 97.84
C ARG A 940 27.61 32.35 96.69
N LEU A 941 26.98 31.25 96.29
CA LEU A 941 27.30 30.54 95.05
C LEU A 941 26.20 30.88 94.04
N SER A 942 26.53 31.66 93.01
CA SER A 942 25.57 31.96 91.94
C SER A 942 25.68 30.88 90.89
N GLU A 943 24.58 30.18 90.63
CA GLU A 943 24.49 29.23 89.53
C GLU A 943 23.94 29.94 88.29
N GLN A 944 24.61 29.82 87.15
CA GLN A 944 24.12 30.36 85.88
C GLN A 944 22.98 29.48 85.37
N MET A 945 21.80 30.08 85.16
CA MET A 945 20.65 29.39 84.54
C MET A 945 20.80 29.41 83.03
N ASN A 946 20.21 28.41 82.35
CA ASN A 946 20.17 28.39 80.89
C ASN A 946 19.40 29.63 80.39
N THR A 947 20.05 30.42 79.54
CA THR A 947 19.38 31.46 78.74
C THR A 947 18.97 30.85 77.42
N TRP A 948 17.68 30.77 77.17
CA TRP A 948 17.17 30.30 75.89
C TRP A 948 17.34 31.40 74.83
N PRO A 949 17.78 31.07 73.61
CA PRO A 949 17.80 32.03 72.52
C PRO A 949 16.36 32.44 72.13
N ASP A 950 16.10 33.75 72.03
CA ASP A 950 14.86 34.28 71.45
C ASP A 950 14.82 33.95 69.96
N ALA A 951 14.04 32.95 69.56
CA ALA A 951 13.79 32.64 68.16
C ALA A 951 12.65 33.53 67.64
N SER A 952 12.91 34.81 67.37
CA SER A 952 11.91 35.67 66.72
C SER A 952 11.79 35.30 65.23
N PHE A 953 10.58 34.92 64.78
CA PHE A 953 10.31 34.70 63.37
C PHE A 953 9.97 36.06 62.72
N ASP A 954 10.99 36.89 62.54
CA ASP A 954 10.86 38.25 62.04
C ASP A 954 10.88 38.26 60.50
N LYS A 955 9.72 38.51 59.88
CA LYS A 955 9.60 38.58 58.41
C LYS A 955 9.04 39.89 57.92
N ASP A 956 9.70 40.46 56.89
CA ASP A 956 9.14 41.54 56.10
C ASP A 956 8.00 41.02 55.22
N VAL A 957 6.86 41.70 55.29
CA VAL A 957 5.73 41.46 54.42
C VAL A 957 5.74 42.54 53.33
N ILE A 958 5.78 42.12 52.06
CA ILE A 958 5.83 43.01 50.90
C ILE A 958 4.55 42.87 50.10
N VAL A 959 3.80 43.96 49.96
CA VAL A 959 2.60 44.00 49.14
C VAL A 959 2.97 44.39 47.71
N ARG A 960 2.58 43.52 46.78
CA ARG A 960 2.71 43.73 45.34
C ARG A 960 1.32 43.71 44.70
N GLY A 961 1.15 44.54 43.67
CA GLY A 961 -0.09 44.59 42.91
C GLY A 961 -0.21 43.40 41.96
N PRO A 962 -1.35 43.26 41.26
CA PRO A 962 -1.60 42.17 40.31
C PRO A 962 -0.54 42.05 39.18
N SER A 963 0.18 43.14 38.89
CA SER A 963 1.28 43.19 37.90
C SER A 963 2.66 42.83 38.46
N GLY A 964 2.77 42.40 39.72
CA GLY A 964 4.03 42.06 40.39
C GLY A 964 4.87 43.26 40.88
N LYS A 965 4.47 44.50 40.55
CA LYS A 965 5.13 45.72 41.07
C LYS A 965 4.77 45.96 42.53
N ALA A 966 5.75 46.41 43.32
CA ALA A 966 5.54 46.83 44.70
C ALA A 966 4.49 47.93 44.79
N MET A 967 3.54 47.78 45.73
CA MET A 967 2.50 48.79 45.98
C MET A 967 3.04 49.80 46.97
N ALA A 968 3.79 50.79 46.49
CA ALA A 968 4.37 51.82 47.33
C ALA A 968 3.33 52.82 47.85
N ASN A 969 3.53 53.32 49.07
CA ASN A 969 2.72 54.37 49.71
C ASN A 969 1.22 54.07 49.77
N ARG A 970 0.85 52.81 49.97
CA ARG A 970 -0.55 52.37 50.06
C ARG A 970 -0.94 52.08 51.51
N PRO A 971 -2.07 52.65 51.99
CA PRO A 971 -2.58 52.28 53.29
C PRO A 971 -3.00 50.80 53.28
N PHE A 972 -2.63 50.08 54.32
CA PHE A 972 -2.90 48.67 54.48
C PHE A 972 -3.39 48.39 55.91
N GLU A 973 -4.08 47.27 56.05
CA GLU A 973 -4.41 46.63 57.31
C GLU A 973 -3.96 45.17 57.25
N ILE A 974 -3.07 44.76 58.14
CA ILE A 974 -2.75 43.35 58.38
C ILE A 974 -3.59 42.89 59.56
N VAL A 975 -4.41 41.86 59.34
CA VAL A 975 -5.06 41.12 60.41
C VAL A 975 -4.28 39.83 60.62
N ARG A 976 -3.71 39.69 61.81
CA ARG A 976 -3.03 38.47 62.25
C ARG A 976 -4.03 37.42 62.70
N GLU A 977 -3.60 36.17 62.77
CA GLU A 977 -4.42 35.04 63.24
C GLU A 977 -4.89 35.19 64.69
N ASP A 978 -4.15 35.93 65.53
CA ASP A 978 -4.52 36.31 66.90
C ASP A 978 -5.56 37.46 66.96
N GLY A 979 -6.01 37.95 65.81
CA GLY A 979 -6.96 39.06 65.70
C GLY A 979 -6.33 40.45 65.79
N ALA A 980 -5.01 40.56 66.01
CA ALA A 980 -4.33 41.85 66.04
C ALA A 980 -4.36 42.51 64.66
N ARG A 981 -4.80 43.77 64.62
CA ARG A 981 -4.94 44.56 63.39
C ARG A 981 -3.86 45.63 63.36
N ILE A 982 -2.96 45.54 62.39
CA ILE A 982 -1.85 46.48 62.20
C ILE A 982 -2.17 47.30 60.96
N GLN A 983 -2.39 48.59 61.15
CA GLN A 983 -2.62 49.54 60.07
C GLN A 983 -1.38 50.39 59.83
N GLY A 984 -1.06 50.64 58.56
CA GLY A 984 0.10 51.43 58.18
C GLY A 984 0.06 51.81 56.71
N VAL A 985 1.12 52.45 56.25
CA VAL A 985 1.32 52.77 54.83
C VAL A 985 2.57 52.03 54.37
N THR A 986 2.50 51.33 53.24
CA THR A 986 3.66 50.63 52.69
C THR A 986 4.76 51.61 52.29
N ASP A 987 6.03 51.21 52.44
CA ASP A 987 7.17 52.03 52.01
C ASP A 987 7.34 52.05 50.47
N ALA A 988 8.41 52.70 49.98
CA ALA A 988 8.73 52.79 48.55
C ALA A 988 8.89 51.42 47.85
N GLU A 989 9.12 50.35 48.61
CA GLU A 989 9.34 48.98 48.13
C GLU A 989 8.15 48.07 48.42
N GLY A 990 7.04 48.61 48.93
CA GLY A 990 5.81 47.88 49.23
C GLY A 990 5.85 47.15 50.57
N ARG A 991 6.85 47.37 51.43
CA ARG A 991 6.96 46.68 52.72
C ARG A 991 5.97 47.26 53.72
N THR A 992 5.34 46.40 54.51
CA THR A 992 4.40 46.76 55.59
C THR A 992 5.09 46.80 56.97
N GLY A 993 6.42 46.67 57.00
CA GLY A 993 7.22 46.49 58.22
C GLY A 993 7.32 45.03 58.70
N VAL A 994 8.33 44.76 59.53
CA VAL A 994 8.65 43.44 60.08
C VAL A 994 7.51 42.93 60.96
N GLN A 995 6.96 41.77 60.61
CA GLN A 995 6.01 41.05 61.45
C GLN A 995 6.78 40.14 62.41
N ARG A 996 6.59 40.36 63.71
CA ARG A 996 7.16 39.54 64.79
C ARG A 996 6.13 38.53 65.27
N SER A 997 6.49 37.26 65.26
CA SER A 997 5.69 36.14 65.78
C SER A 997 6.59 35.03 66.30
N GLU A 998 6.17 34.36 67.38
CA GLU A 998 6.81 33.15 67.91
C GLU A 998 6.28 31.87 67.25
N LEU A 999 5.16 31.96 66.53
CA LEU A 999 4.48 30.85 65.87
C LEU A 999 4.33 31.09 64.37
N LEU A 1000 4.26 30.01 63.60
CA LEU A 1000 3.92 30.03 62.18
C LEU A 1000 2.41 30.28 62.03
N GLY A 1001 2.03 31.47 61.55
CA GLY A 1001 0.63 31.89 61.45
C GLY A 1001 0.27 32.47 60.08
N ARG A 1002 -1.03 32.54 59.79
CA ARG A 1002 -1.56 33.19 58.57
C ARG A 1002 -1.80 34.68 58.80
N TYR A 1003 -1.57 35.48 57.76
CA TYR A 1003 -1.89 36.91 57.76
C TYR A 1003 -2.92 37.20 56.66
N LEU A 1004 -3.91 38.03 56.99
CA LEU A 1004 -4.78 38.64 55.99
C LEU A 1004 -4.32 40.08 55.79
N ILE A 1005 -3.93 40.43 54.57
CA ILE A 1005 -3.52 41.79 54.23
C ILE A 1005 -4.62 42.41 53.39
N LYS A 1006 -5.21 43.49 53.89
CA LYS A 1006 -6.19 44.29 53.17
C LYS A 1006 -5.56 45.61 52.78
N ILE A 1007 -5.50 45.88 51.48
CA ILE A 1007 -5.15 47.22 51.01
C ILE A 1007 -6.38 48.10 51.11
N LEU A 1008 -6.24 49.21 51.83
CA LEU A 1008 -7.31 50.16 52.04
C LEU A 1008 -7.37 51.12 50.85
N PRO A 1009 -8.57 51.55 50.42
CA PRO A 1009 -8.69 52.63 49.44
C PRO A 1009 -8.08 53.92 50.01
N ASN A 1010 -7.54 54.78 49.13
CA ASN A 1010 -7.07 56.09 49.57
C ASN A 1010 -8.28 56.90 50.07
N ASN A 1011 -8.18 57.46 51.27
CA ASN A 1011 -9.08 58.53 51.68
C ASN A 1011 -8.60 59.81 50.97
N ASP A 1012 -9.33 60.24 49.94
CA ASP A 1012 -9.30 61.64 49.49
C ASP A 1012 -10.19 62.50 50.40
#